data_AF-A0A850M587-F1
#
_entry.id   AF-A0A850M587-F1
#
_cell.length_a   1.000
_cell.length_b   1.000
_cell.length_c   1.000
_cell.angle_alpha   90.00
_cell.angle_beta   90.00
_cell.angle_gamma   90.00
#
_symmetry.space_group_name_H-M   'P 1'
#
loop_
_entity.id
_entity.type
_entity.pdbx_description
1 polymer ?
#
loop_
_entity_poly.entity_id
_entity_poly.type
_entity_poly.pdbx_seq_one_letter_code
_entity_poly.pdbx_strand_id
1 'polypeptide(L)'
;MRKKIKHLPIICILILVILPLCRFGQPEDAILACEQDCKLTIKADSPFNITTNADFDLYDSGGNGQPGTPWILENYVINASGLGVHGILINNTDVFFILRNCTVTNADTGFRGIMLENVTHGTITNNTANYNGGLGILLVRSNNNTVSNNTALDNGGGGYLLDYSDNNTLTGNTANNNTWHGIRINLSDNNTLSNNTFIGNSGHGIYLWVNCSWNTLTHNTANSNGGVGFLFEFFCNNNTLINNTANDNTPFGIWLNNCDKNTLTNNTANNNAMYGIRLEDDCDNNTLTGNAANDNTERGIYLDIDCDNNTLTNNTANNNLYGIWLDDDCDNNTLTGNAANNNTLLGICLSYDSDKNTLTHNTANNNGYGIYLYISDKNTLTNNTANNNRYGWHGIYLDDCRNNTLTNNTANDNIQNGIYLNNCDNNTLTGNTANNNTEHGIYVNNCDKNTLTHNTANSNKNDGINLGFYCNNNTLTNNTANDNTQRGIYFINNCDNNTLTHNTANGNGGDGIRLGDCDNNTLTNNTANNNSFKGIFLGGNCKWNTLTHNTVNDNTQYGIYLYNECEKNTLTYNTANSNGWDGFFLEFDCHNNTLTGNTANNNTMNGIYLDQSNNNTLTNNTANDNGWGFSYSGICLIDCDNNTLTGNTANNNKGHGILLVTCDKNTLTNNTADNNGRDGIHLGACHNNTLTHNTANNNTRHGMYLENDCDDNTLTHNTAKNNTQHGICLNDDCDNNTLSYNTVNNNTESGIRIQGLNTEYNNITGNFIMFNEFYGINTEGGSNYFYRNCIWLNTPDQILDTANNTWSENIYDDGGDWDGDGLLNRDELSNETSPFLNDTDSDVLPDGWEVTNSLDPLNASDAVDDFDLDGLTNLDEYNNGTDPNDMDTDGDGLNDGAELLIYSTNATNTDTDGDGLSDGVEILTHGTNAVNPDTDDDLMLDGWEIQHSLDPLKAIDALVDYDGDGLKNLEEFNYNTDPRDTDSDDDGYSDWAEVAAGTDPLNPNSHPTESAPTDYTLTIILGLIIVAIAVSAAIIIHGLLVRPKSVKGNK
;
A
#
# COMPACT_ATOMS: atom_id res chain seq x y z
N MET A 1 11.76 -56.01 36.89
CA MET A 1 12.90 -56.90 37.24
C MET A 1 14.15 -56.01 37.32
N ARG A 2 15.07 -56.06 38.30
CA ARG A 2 16.14 -57.09 38.55
C ARG A 2 16.92 -57.41 37.25
N LYS A 3 18.25 -57.25 37.11
CA LYS A 3 19.42 -57.17 38.05
C LYS A 3 20.45 -56.09 37.59
N LYS A 4 21.18 -55.38 38.47
CA LYS A 4 22.57 -55.60 39.03
C LYS A 4 23.71 -55.61 37.96
N ILE A 5 24.97 -55.22 38.20
CA ILE A 5 25.87 -55.38 39.39
C ILE A 5 26.90 -54.22 39.56
N LYS A 6 27.12 -53.82 40.84
CA LYS A 6 28.33 -53.34 41.59
C LYS A 6 29.73 -53.27 40.90
N HIS A 7 30.74 -52.51 41.37
CA HIS A 7 31.01 -51.84 42.66
C HIS A 7 31.98 -50.61 42.57
N LEU A 8 32.22 -49.94 43.71
CA LEU A 8 33.08 -48.74 43.99
C LEU A 8 34.61 -49.08 44.02
N PRO A 9 35.61 -48.14 44.18
CA PRO A 9 35.59 -46.95 45.09
C PRO A 9 36.34 -45.61 44.76
N ILE A 10 35.72 -44.49 45.19
CA ILE A 10 36.26 -43.31 45.95
C ILE A 10 37.34 -42.37 45.33
N ILE A 11 37.02 -41.07 45.18
CA ILE A 11 37.61 -39.89 45.91
C ILE A 11 36.85 -38.56 45.57
N CYS A 12 36.60 -37.73 46.61
CA CYS A 12 36.22 -36.28 46.69
C CYS A 12 35.09 -35.62 45.83
N ILE A 13 34.17 -34.93 46.53
CA ILE A 13 33.22 -33.89 46.05
C ILE A 13 33.02 -32.83 47.18
N LEU A 14 32.87 -31.54 46.83
CA LEU A 14 32.40 -30.37 47.63
C LEU A 14 32.18 -29.20 46.63
N ILE A 15 31.41 -28.10 46.78
CA ILE A 15 30.49 -27.46 47.77
C ILE A 15 29.20 -27.08 46.96
N LEU A 16 27.93 -27.22 47.37
CA LEU A 16 27.08 -26.65 48.45
C LEU A 16 26.64 -25.16 48.26
N VAL A 17 25.44 -24.80 48.75
CA VAL A 17 24.68 -23.53 48.50
C VAL A 17 23.87 -23.12 49.75
N ILE A 18 23.87 -21.81 50.10
CA ILE A 18 22.83 -20.88 50.69
C ILE A 18 21.65 -21.52 51.49
N LEU A 19 21.15 -21.06 52.68
CA LEU A 19 21.00 -19.75 53.39
C LEU A 19 21.46 -19.82 54.89
N PRO A 20 21.43 -18.71 55.68
CA PRO A 20 21.86 -18.63 57.10
C PRO A 20 20.72 -18.52 58.14
N LEU A 21 21.04 -18.64 59.46
CA LEU A 21 20.32 -17.94 60.55
C LEU A 21 21.00 -18.04 61.96
N CYS A 22 21.24 -16.86 62.58
CA CYS A 22 21.21 -16.55 64.02
C CYS A 22 22.26 -17.07 65.07
N ARG A 23 22.69 -16.10 65.91
CA ARG A 23 23.19 -16.13 67.32
C ARG A 23 24.66 -16.45 67.67
N PHE A 24 25.33 -15.39 68.16
CA PHE A 24 26.15 -15.27 69.39
C PHE A 24 27.17 -16.38 69.77
N GLY A 25 28.46 -16.01 69.75
CA GLY A 25 29.53 -16.65 70.52
C GLY A 25 30.89 -15.94 70.34
N GLN A 26 31.63 -15.71 71.44
CA GLN A 26 33.06 -15.33 71.37
C GLN A 26 33.94 -16.59 71.18
N PRO A 27 35.13 -16.46 70.58
CA PRO A 27 36.38 -16.50 71.38
C PRO A 27 37.34 -15.34 71.02
N GLU A 28 38.29 -14.90 71.83
CA GLU A 28 39.37 -15.59 72.60
C GLU A 28 40.56 -16.12 71.77
N ASP A 29 41.76 -15.90 72.30
CA ASP A 29 43.06 -15.82 71.61
C ASP A 29 43.60 -17.11 70.96
N ALA A 30 44.43 -16.94 69.93
CA ALA A 30 45.51 -17.89 69.58
C ALA A 30 46.72 -17.15 68.96
N ILE A 31 47.90 -17.29 69.58
CA ILE A 31 49.19 -16.71 69.13
C ILE A 31 50.22 -17.86 68.93
N LEU A 32 51.32 -17.56 68.22
CA LEU A 32 52.52 -18.38 67.93
C LEU A 32 52.40 -19.39 66.77
N ALA A 33 53.45 -19.63 65.95
CA ALA A 33 54.67 -18.89 65.58
C ALA A 33 55.28 -19.59 64.33
N CYS A 34 56.55 -19.53 63.87
CA CYS A 34 57.86 -18.89 64.17
C CYS A 34 58.69 -19.07 62.86
N GLU A 35 59.70 -18.30 62.45
CA GLU A 35 60.19 -16.93 62.74
C GLU A 35 61.39 -16.69 61.81
N GLN A 36 61.58 -15.49 61.21
CA GLN A 36 62.89 -14.80 61.19
C GLN A 36 62.90 -13.42 60.51
N ASP A 37 63.64 -12.50 61.15
CA ASP A 37 64.37 -11.35 60.61
C ASP A 37 63.62 -10.27 59.81
N CYS A 38 62.62 -9.66 60.45
CA CYS A 38 62.77 -8.23 60.77
C CYS A 38 62.00 -7.84 62.04
N LYS A 39 62.67 -7.25 63.03
CA LYS A 39 62.01 -6.73 64.24
C LYS A 39 61.54 -5.29 64.00
N LEU A 40 60.25 -5.12 63.73
CA LEU A 40 59.62 -3.80 63.89
C LEU A 40 59.82 -3.34 65.34
N THR A 41 60.51 -2.21 65.52
CA THR A 41 60.64 -1.57 66.84
C THR A 41 59.44 -0.64 66.99
N ILE A 42 58.43 -1.10 67.73
CA ILE A 42 57.23 -0.32 68.03
C ILE A 42 57.61 0.85 68.95
N LYS A 43 57.32 2.07 68.51
CA LYS A 43 57.59 3.31 69.24
C LYS A 43 56.30 3.78 69.93
N ALA A 44 56.15 3.55 71.23
CA ALA A 44 55.05 4.12 72.00
C ALA A 44 55.36 5.59 72.33
N ASP A 45 54.47 6.52 71.99
CA ASP A 45 54.76 7.96 72.10
C ASP A 45 53.52 8.81 72.43
N SER A 46 53.76 10.08 72.76
CA SER A 46 52.72 11.11 72.90
C SER A 46 52.26 11.62 71.53
N PRO A 47 51.10 12.29 71.43
CA PRO A 47 50.65 12.87 70.16
C PRO A 47 51.64 13.81 69.48
N PHE A 48 51.71 13.76 68.16
CA PHE A 48 52.67 14.55 67.35
C PHE A 48 52.10 15.86 66.85
N ASN A 49 52.96 16.86 66.76
CA ASN A 49 52.66 18.14 66.15
C ASN A 49 53.87 18.68 65.40
N ILE A 50 53.95 18.40 64.10
CA ILE A 50 54.93 18.96 63.19
C ILE A 50 54.32 20.24 62.62
N THR A 51 54.85 21.39 63.03
CA THR A 51 54.35 22.73 62.67
C THR A 51 55.23 23.46 61.66
N THR A 52 56.46 22.98 61.47
CA THR A 52 57.47 23.49 60.54
C THR A 52 58.32 22.33 59.99
N ASN A 53 58.97 22.54 58.84
CA ASN A 53 59.90 21.58 58.24
C ASN A 53 61.07 21.17 59.16
N ALA A 54 61.37 21.93 60.21
CA ALA A 54 62.42 21.59 61.19
C ALA A 54 61.93 20.64 62.30
N ASP A 55 60.62 20.54 62.52
CA ASP A 55 60.07 19.66 63.58
C ASP A 55 60.21 18.17 63.21
N PHE A 56 60.47 17.84 61.94
CA PHE A 56 60.84 16.49 61.50
C PHE A 56 62.14 15.98 62.14
N ASP A 57 63.10 16.85 62.51
CA ASP A 57 64.34 16.46 63.21
C ASP A 57 64.09 16.04 64.68
N LEU A 58 62.93 16.39 65.26
CA LEU A 58 62.57 16.06 66.65
C LEU A 58 62.10 14.62 66.83
N TYR A 59 61.65 14.00 65.75
CA TYR A 59 61.18 12.63 65.69
C TYR A 59 62.22 11.79 64.93
N ASP A 60 62.42 10.53 65.32
CA ASP A 60 63.42 9.65 64.69
C ASP A 60 62.95 9.24 63.29
N SER A 61 63.30 10.08 62.30
CA SER A 61 62.58 10.27 61.03
C SER A 61 63.41 10.00 59.77
N GLY A 62 64.56 9.32 59.90
CA GLY A 62 65.52 8.94 58.86
C GLY A 62 65.27 9.42 57.41
N GLY A 63 65.69 10.64 57.08
CA GLY A 63 65.51 11.26 55.77
C GLY A 63 66.20 12.62 55.64
N ASN A 64 65.77 13.45 54.69
CA ASN A 64 66.06 14.89 54.65
C ASN A 64 65.00 15.74 53.90
N GLY A 65 63.81 15.20 53.67
CA GLY A 65 62.71 15.90 53.01
C GLY A 65 62.79 16.02 51.48
N GLN A 66 63.77 15.41 50.82
CA GLN A 66 63.92 15.46 49.36
C GLN A 66 63.23 14.26 48.67
N PRO A 67 62.84 14.35 47.38
CA PRO A 67 62.09 13.29 46.68
C PRO A 67 62.73 11.89 46.73
N GLY A 68 64.08 11.82 46.71
CA GLY A 68 64.83 10.55 46.80
C GLY A 68 65.19 10.11 48.22
N THR A 69 64.96 10.97 49.21
CA THR A 69 65.29 10.76 50.64
C THR A 69 64.25 11.48 51.52
N PRO A 70 62.96 11.08 51.43
CA PRO A 70 61.90 11.68 52.23
C PRO A 70 62.13 11.43 53.72
N TRP A 71 61.53 12.26 54.58
CA TRP A 71 61.41 11.93 56.01
C TRP A 71 60.54 10.67 56.19
N ILE A 72 60.79 9.86 57.21
CA ILE A 72 60.11 8.57 57.46
C ILE A 72 59.66 8.50 58.92
N LEU A 73 58.41 8.87 59.20
CA LEU A 73 57.76 8.71 60.49
C LEU A 73 57.11 7.31 60.53
N GLU A 74 57.63 6.39 61.34
CA GLU A 74 57.15 4.99 61.27
C GLU A 74 57.05 4.21 62.60
N ASN A 75 56.13 3.23 62.57
CA ASN A 75 55.91 2.21 63.60
C ASN A 75 55.51 2.78 64.99
N TYR A 76 54.86 3.95 65.01
CA TYR A 76 54.41 4.60 66.23
C TYR A 76 53.05 4.09 66.73
N VAL A 77 52.85 4.06 68.05
CA VAL A 77 51.56 3.77 68.70
C VAL A 77 51.21 4.89 69.65
N ILE A 78 50.10 5.57 69.38
CA ILE A 78 49.63 6.79 70.05
C ILE A 78 48.22 6.56 70.60
N ASN A 79 48.02 6.96 71.85
CA ASN A 79 46.71 7.03 72.49
C ASN A 79 46.48 8.48 72.93
N ALA A 80 45.47 9.14 72.35
CA ALA A 80 45.22 10.57 72.52
C ALA A 80 44.09 10.89 73.54
N SER A 81 43.68 9.90 74.34
CA SER A 81 42.53 10.01 75.26
C SER A 81 42.73 11.00 76.40
N GLY A 82 41.76 11.92 76.56
CA GLY A 82 41.72 12.91 77.64
C GLY A 82 42.75 14.04 77.51
N LEU A 83 43.30 14.25 76.31
CA LEU A 83 44.38 15.22 76.05
C LEU A 83 43.90 16.47 75.29
N GLY A 84 42.74 16.44 74.62
CA GLY A 84 42.23 17.57 73.84
C GLY A 84 43.13 17.98 72.66
N VAL A 85 43.74 16.99 71.97
CA VAL A 85 44.63 17.19 70.83
C VAL A 85 44.40 16.13 69.74
N HIS A 86 44.83 16.45 68.51
CA HIS A 86 44.95 15.48 67.42
C HIS A 86 46.06 14.47 67.73
N GLY A 87 45.93 13.21 67.31
CA GLY A 87 46.94 12.18 67.58
C GLY A 87 48.24 12.39 66.77
N ILE A 88 48.12 12.75 65.50
CA ILE A 88 49.23 13.21 64.65
C ILE A 88 48.74 14.44 63.89
N LEU A 89 49.38 15.59 64.08
CA LEU A 89 49.22 16.79 63.28
C LEU A 89 50.51 17.07 62.49
N ILE A 90 50.36 17.28 61.19
CA ILE A 90 51.42 17.73 60.27
C ILE A 90 50.88 18.98 59.56
N ASN A 91 51.58 20.10 59.70
CA ASN A 91 51.09 21.42 59.28
C ASN A 91 52.17 22.23 58.56
N ASN A 92 51.81 22.96 57.51
CA ASN A 92 52.67 23.86 56.73
C ASN A 92 53.99 23.22 56.23
N THR A 93 53.92 22.11 55.49
CA THR A 93 55.10 21.43 54.94
C THR A 93 54.98 21.16 53.44
N ASP A 94 56.05 21.52 52.73
CA ASP A 94 56.26 21.29 51.30
C ASP A 94 57.29 20.19 51.01
N VAL A 95 57.97 19.68 52.04
CA VAL A 95 58.99 18.62 51.93
C VAL A 95 58.37 17.22 51.87
N PHE A 96 59.08 16.31 51.20
CA PHE A 96 58.64 14.93 50.99
C PHE A 96 58.76 14.12 52.29
N PHE A 97 57.68 13.47 52.70
CA PHE A 97 57.68 12.60 53.87
C PHE A 97 56.78 11.38 53.70
N ILE A 98 57.07 10.33 54.47
CA ILE A 98 56.33 9.09 54.58
C ILE A 98 55.90 8.94 56.05
N LEU A 99 54.60 8.86 56.31
CA LEU A 99 54.04 8.43 57.59
C LEU A 99 53.52 7.01 57.43
N ARG A 100 54.09 6.01 58.12
CA ARG A 100 53.71 4.61 57.90
C ARG A 100 53.67 3.68 59.11
N ASN A 101 52.80 2.67 59.03
CA ASN A 101 52.60 1.65 60.06
C ASN A 101 52.26 2.22 61.46
N CYS A 102 51.78 3.46 61.54
CA CYS A 102 51.46 4.12 62.81
C CYS A 102 50.01 3.83 63.21
N THR A 103 49.77 3.61 64.51
CA THR A 103 48.44 3.38 65.09
C THR A 103 48.07 4.52 66.03
N VAL A 104 46.95 5.18 65.76
CA VAL A 104 46.39 6.28 66.56
C VAL A 104 45.01 5.89 67.05
N THR A 105 44.76 6.07 68.35
CA THR A 105 43.47 5.75 68.96
C THR A 105 43.00 6.76 70.00
N ASN A 106 41.67 6.79 70.19
CA ASN A 106 40.99 7.49 71.28
C ASN A 106 41.24 9.01 71.38
N ALA A 107 41.53 9.72 70.29
CA ALA A 107 41.50 11.19 70.34
C ALA A 107 40.11 11.69 70.79
N ASP A 108 40.04 12.75 71.58
CA ASP A 108 38.78 13.22 72.18
C ASP A 108 37.78 13.76 71.13
N THR A 109 36.54 14.00 71.54
CA THR A 109 35.47 14.51 70.67
C THR A 109 35.89 15.78 69.91
N GLY A 110 35.79 15.74 68.58
CA GLY A 110 36.22 16.82 67.69
C GLY A 110 37.71 16.82 67.29
N PHE A 111 38.55 15.99 67.92
CA PHE A 111 39.95 15.81 67.53
C PHE A 111 40.11 14.63 66.57
N ARG A 112 41.20 14.64 65.79
CA ARG A 112 41.41 13.70 64.68
C ARG A 112 42.55 12.73 64.99
N GLY A 113 42.47 11.54 64.41
CA GLY A 113 43.56 10.56 64.47
C GLY A 113 44.82 11.12 63.78
N ILE A 114 44.74 11.36 62.47
CA ILE A 114 45.79 11.99 61.66
C ILE A 114 45.21 13.23 60.98
N MET A 115 45.94 14.35 60.99
CA MET A 115 45.56 15.59 60.33
C MET A 115 46.74 16.20 59.57
N LEU A 116 46.50 16.51 58.30
CA LEU A 116 47.35 17.29 57.41
C LEU A 116 46.68 18.65 57.19
N GLU A 117 47.38 19.75 57.44
CA GLU A 117 46.93 21.10 57.07
C GLU A 117 48.02 21.85 56.28
N ASN A 118 47.67 22.38 55.10
CA ASN A 118 48.61 23.06 54.22
C ASN A 118 49.86 22.20 53.91
N VAL A 119 49.62 20.94 53.48
CA VAL A 119 50.64 19.92 53.23
C VAL A 119 50.68 19.52 51.76
N THR A 120 51.88 19.39 51.18
CA THR A 120 52.10 18.75 49.87
C THR A 120 53.24 17.74 49.93
N HIS A 121 53.26 16.78 49.00
CA HIS A 121 54.26 15.70 48.89
C HIS A 121 54.29 14.69 50.06
N GLY A 122 53.25 14.67 50.91
CA GLY A 122 53.09 13.67 51.97
C GLY A 122 52.65 12.31 51.44
N THR A 123 53.20 11.23 51.99
CA THR A 123 52.80 9.83 51.73
C THR A 123 52.36 9.16 53.02
N ILE A 124 51.05 9.04 53.23
CA ILE A 124 50.44 8.45 54.42
C ILE A 124 50.07 7.01 54.08
N THR A 125 50.78 6.00 54.59
CA THR A 125 50.56 4.60 54.18
C THR A 125 50.53 3.54 55.29
N ASN A 126 49.62 2.58 55.20
CA ASN A 126 49.45 1.48 56.17
C ASN A 126 49.17 1.92 57.63
N ASN A 127 48.64 3.13 57.87
CA ASN A 127 48.36 3.63 59.22
C ASN A 127 46.96 3.21 59.69
N THR A 128 46.76 3.15 61.00
CA THR A 128 45.47 2.88 61.65
C THR A 128 45.05 4.09 62.49
N ALA A 129 43.81 4.55 62.34
CA ALA A 129 43.24 5.71 63.02
C ALA A 129 41.82 5.38 63.49
N ASN A 130 41.69 4.64 64.60
CA ASN A 130 40.43 4.04 65.05
C ASN A 130 39.95 4.63 66.39
N TYR A 131 38.65 4.54 66.66
CA TYR A 131 38.04 4.95 67.95
C TYR A 131 38.26 6.43 68.34
N ASN A 132 38.55 7.31 67.38
CA ASN A 132 38.73 8.74 67.63
C ASN A 132 37.37 9.46 67.65
N GLY A 133 37.20 10.45 68.53
CA GLY A 133 35.96 11.23 68.67
C GLY A 133 35.71 12.28 67.59
N GLY A 134 36.54 12.32 66.55
CA GLY A 134 36.37 13.10 65.32
C GLY A 134 36.67 12.22 64.10
N LEU A 135 37.27 12.81 63.05
CA LEU A 135 37.68 12.04 61.86
C LEU A 135 38.88 11.13 62.16
N GLY A 136 38.94 9.98 61.49
CA GLY A 136 40.15 9.15 61.44
C GLY A 136 41.33 9.89 60.79
N ILE A 137 41.18 10.30 59.54
CA ILE A 137 42.20 11.02 58.76
C ILE A 137 41.60 12.27 58.10
N LEU A 138 42.31 13.40 58.15
CA LEU A 138 41.87 14.70 57.63
C LEU A 138 42.96 15.37 56.79
N LEU A 139 42.62 15.82 55.58
CA LEU A 139 43.42 16.72 54.74
C LEU A 139 42.67 18.05 54.59
N VAL A 140 43.31 19.17 54.95
CA VAL A 140 42.79 20.53 54.75
C VAL A 140 43.81 21.35 53.98
N ARG A 141 43.41 22.03 52.90
CA ARG A 141 44.29 22.86 52.05
C ARG A 141 45.55 22.10 51.61
N SER A 142 45.46 20.78 51.42
CA SER A 142 46.61 19.88 51.31
C SER A 142 46.58 19.13 49.98
N ASN A 143 47.47 19.51 49.06
CA ASN A 143 47.41 19.11 47.66
C ASN A 143 48.56 18.16 47.28
N ASN A 144 48.39 17.33 46.24
CA ASN A 144 49.42 16.42 45.71
C ASN A 144 50.00 15.41 46.74
N ASN A 145 49.16 14.91 47.66
CA ASN A 145 49.54 13.89 48.64
C ASN A 145 49.08 12.48 48.21
N THR A 146 49.75 11.46 48.73
CA THR A 146 49.35 10.06 48.58
C THR A 146 48.87 9.51 49.93
N VAL A 147 47.70 8.90 49.97
CA VAL A 147 47.12 8.26 51.17
C VAL A 147 46.75 6.82 50.77
N SER A 148 47.49 5.81 51.24
CA SER A 148 47.32 4.43 50.76
C SER A 148 47.25 3.36 51.85
N ASN A 149 46.34 2.39 51.70
CA ASN A 149 46.14 1.25 52.61
C ASN A 149 45.93 1.63 54.10
N ASN A 150 45.48 2.85 54.39
CA ASN A 150 45.21 3.26 55.77
C ASN A 150 43.84 2.73 56.22
N THR A 151 43.64 2.63 57.53
CA THR A 151 42.45 2.07 58.17
C THR A 151 41.89 3.05 59.19
N ALA A 152 40.60 3.37 59.09
CA ALA A 152 39.92 4.28 60.02
C ALA A 152 38.55 3.72 60.44
N LEU A 153 38.52 2.97 61.54
CA LEU A 153 37.34 2.24 62.02
C LEU A 153 36.70 2.91 63.25
N ASP A 154 35.38 2.80 63.34
CA ASP A 154 34.60 3.09 64.56
C ASP A 154 34.83 4.54 65.10
N ASN A 155 35.12 5.53 64.24
CA ASN A 155 35.37 6.92 64.64
C ASN A 155 34.07 7.76 64.71
N GLY A 156 34.03 8.67 65.68
CA GLY A 156 32.89 9.53 66.03
C GLY A 156 32.63 10.72 65.11
N GLY A 157 33.46 10.92 64.08
CA GLY A 157 33.32 12.02 63.10
C GLY A 157 33.56 11.61 61.65
N GLY A 158 33.53 10.31 61.34
CA GLY A 158 33.79 9.80 59.98
C GLY A 158 35.20 9.24 59.77
N GLY A 159 35.41 8.57 58.64
CA GLY A 159 36.70 7.99 58.28
C GLY A 159 37.70 9.03 57.76
N TYR A 160 37.40 9.59 56.58
CA TYR A 160 38.27 10.51 55.84
C TYR A 160 37.56 11.82 55.47
N LEU A 161 38.28 12.94 55.45
CA LEU A 161 37.83 14.20 54.86
C LEU A 161 38.96 14.88 54.07
N LEU A 162 38.66 15.28 52.83
CA LEU A 162 39.42 16.25 52.03
C LEU A 162 38.64 17.57 51.98
N ASP A 163 39.32 18.67 52.28
CA ASP A 163 38.74 20.02 52.30
C ASP A 163 39.71 21.01 51.61
N TYR A 164 39.30 21.65 50.51
CA TYR A 164 40.19 22.46 49.64
C TYR A 164 41.52 21.75 49.27
N SER A 165 41.46 20.46 48.99
CA SER A 165 42.61 19.55 48.93
C SER A 165 42.66 18.81 47.59
N ASP A 166 43.34 19.40 46.60
CA ASP A 166 43.33 18.97 45.20
C ASP A 166 44.43 17.96 44.82
N ASN A 167 44.25 17.25 43.72
CA ASN A 167 45.26 16.38 43.09
C ASN A 167 45.82 15.27 44.02
N ASN A 168 45.09 14.86 45.04
CA ASN A 168 45.51 13.80 45.96
C ASN A 168 45.18 12.41 45.40
N THR A 169 46.00 11.41 45.75
CA THR A 169 45.78 9.99 45.40
C THR A 169 45.44 9.19 46.65
N LEU A 170 44.25 8.58 46.66
CA LEU A 170 43.74 7.76 47.75
C LEU A 170 43.54 6.31 47.27
N THR A 171 44.40 5.38 47.71
CA THR A 171 44.38 3.99 47.19
C THR A 171 44.30 2.92 48.28
N GLY A 172 43.32 2.03 48.20
CA GLY A 172 43.22 0.85 49.07
C GLY A 172 42.88 1.14 50.54
N ASN A 173 42.45 2.36 50.86
CA ASN A 173 42.11 2.75 52.23
C ASN A 173 40.77 2.15 52.68
N THR A 174 40.63 1.88 53.97
CA THR A 174 39.41 1.37 54.60
C THR A 174 38.87 2.37 55.62
N ALA A 175 37.55 2.64 55.61
CA ALA A 175 36.86 3.29 56.71
C ALA A 175 35.45 2.72 56.91
N ASN A 176 35.28 1.95 57.98
CA ASN A 176 34.04 1.23 58.28
C ASN A 176 33.48 1.60 59.65
N ASN A 177 32.16 1.44 59.82
CA ASN A 177 31.42 1.66 61.07
C ASN A 177 31.55 3.07 61.69
N ASN A 178 32.03 4.08 60.95
CA ASN A 178 32.16 5.43 61.49
C ASN A 178 30.79 6.10 61.63
N THR A 179 30.61 6.96 62.63
CA THR A 179 29.30 7.59 62.93
C THR A 179 28.96 8.78 62.02
N TRP A 180 29.58 8.86 60.85
CA TRP A 180 29.31 9.85 59.81
C TRP A 180 29.68 9.24 58.45
N HIS A 181 30.42 9.92 57.59
CA HIS A 181 30.82 9.40 56.28
C HIS A 181 32.02 8.45 56.32
N GLY A 182 32.11 7.52 55.37
CA GLY A 182 33.34 6.77 55.10
C GLY A 182 34.45 7.71 54.59
N ILE A 183 34.15 8.46 53.54
CA ILE A 183 34.94 9.63 53.09
C ILE A 183 34.03 10.78 52.64
N ARG A 184 34.44 12.01 52.95
CA ARG A 184 33.89 13.24 52.36
C ARG A 184 34.99 14.00 51.60
N ILE A 185 34.60 14.66 50.51
CA ILE A 185 35.44 15.56 49.73
C ILE A 185 34.64 16.87 49.56
N ASN A 186 35.26 18.02 49.86
CA ASN A 186 34.64 19.34 49.80
C ASN A 186 35.53 20.33 49.05
N LEU A 187 34.96 21.05 48.07
CA LEU A 187 35.66 22.11 47.31
C LEU A 187 37.06 21.67 46.82
N SER A 188 37.17 20.44 46.30
CA SER A 188 38.44 19.79 45.97
C SER A 188 38.38 19.05 44.64
N ASP A 189 39.34 19.34 43.76
CA ASP A 189 39.34 18.88 42.37
C ASP A 189 40.47 17.88 42.04
N ASN A 190 40.29 17.14 40.94
CA ASN A 190 41.31 16.27 40.34
C ASN A 190 41.84 15.14 41.26
N ASN A 191 41.12 14.75 42.31
CA ASN A 191 41.54 13.67 43.21
C ASN A 191 41.27 12.29 42.60
N THR A 192 42.17 11.35 42.83
CA THR A 192 42.05 9.95 42.37
C THR A 192 41.79 9.03 43.55
N LEU A 193 40.62 8.40 43.60
CA LEU A 193 40.24 7.40 44.60
C LEU A 193 40.19 6.02 43.94
N SER A 194 41.07 5.08 44.35
CA SER A 194 41.06 3.72 43.80
C SER A 194 41.05 2.60 44.85
N ASN A 195 40.21 1.58 44.65
CA ASN A 195 40.14 0.37 45.49
C ASN A 195 39.86 0.63 47.00
N ASN A 196 39.28 1.77 47.37
CA ASN A 196 38.97 2.08 48.77
C ASN A 196 37.68 1.37 49.23
N THR A 197 37.55 1.10 50.53
CA THR A 197 36.43 0.35 51.13
C THR A 197 35.76 1.14 52.26
N PHE A 198 34.47 1.39 52.13
CA PHE A 198 33.66 2.23 53.02
C PHE A 198 32.34 1.54 53.40
N ILE A 199 32.37 0.73 54.46
CA ILE A 199 31.27 -0.19 54.80
C ILE A 199 30.64 0.13 56.16
N GLY A 200 29.31 0.12 56.24
CA GLY A 200 28.59 0.18 57.53
C GLY A 200 28.68 1.53 58.26
N ASN A 201 29.11 2.60 57.60
CA ASN A 201 29.13 3.94 58.19
C ASN A 201 27.69 4.48 58.31
N SER A 202 27.38 5.32 59.30
CA SER A 202 26.00 5.74 59.55
C SER A 202 25.53 6.93 58.68
N GLY A 203 26.43 7.58 57.93
CA GLY A 203 26.12 8.45 56.81
C GLY A 203 26.59 7.84 55.49
N HIS A 204 26.78 8.65 54.45
CA HIS A 204 27.25 8.18 53.13
C HIS A 204 28.58 7.41 53.14
N GLY A 205 28.76 6.49 52.20
CA GLY A 205 30.05 5.82 52.00
C GLY A 205 31.10 6.78 51.42
N ILE A 206 30.81 7.36 50.25
CA ILE A 206 31.56 8.44 49.60
C ILE A 206 30.64 9.63 49.37
N TYR A 207 31.11 10.84 49.68
CA TYR A 207 30.35 12.08 49.51
C TYR A 207 31.23 13.19 48.91
N LEU A 208 30.94 13.62 47.69
CA LEU A 208 31.47 14.84 47.07
C LEU A 208 30.45 15.96 47.27
N TRP A 209 30.89 17.06 47.88
CA TRP A 209 30.03 18.18 48.28
C TRP A 209 30.58 19.50 47.76
N VAL A 210 29.78 20.24 46.99
CA VAL A 210 30.03 21.62 46.51
C VAL A 210 31.30 21.77 45.66
N ASN A 211 31.13 21.93 44.35
CA ASN A 211 32.21 22.16 43.37
C ASN A 211 33.40 21.20 43.55
N CYS A 212 33.15 19.89 43.61
CA CYS A 212 34.19 18.87 43.53
C CYS A 212 34.17 18.27 42.12
N SER A 213 35.06 18.74 41.24
CA SER A 213 35.09 18.41 39.81
C SER A 213 36.33 17.62 39.40
N TRP A 214 36.25 16.93 38.25
CA TRP A 214 37.36 16.17 37.65
C TRP A 214 37.94 15.04 38.52
N ASN A 215 37.26 14.63 39.58
CA ASN A 215 37.69 13.55 40.46
C ASN A 215 37.43 12.19 39.79
N THR A 216 38.36 11.25 39.97
CA THR A 216 38.34 9.92 39.34
C THR A 216 38.24 8.83 40.41
N LEU A 217 37.09 8.14 40.45
CA LEU A 217 36.76 7.09 41.41
C LEU A 217 36.75 5.73 40.69
N THR A 218 37.67 4.83 41.03
CA THR A 218 37.75 3.49 40.40
C THR A 218 37.75 2.33 41.40
N HIS A 219 36.96 1.28 41.16
CA HIS A 219 36.94 0.06 41.99
C HIS A 219 36.69 0.29 43.50
N ASN A 220 36.10 1.41 43.91
CA ASN A 220 35.79 1.67 45.32
C ASN A 220 34.52 0.92 45.71
N THR A 221 34.44 0.45 46.96
CA THR A 221 33.28 -0.24 47.54
C THR A 221 32.68 0.61 48.64
N ALA A 222 31.40 0.93 48.54
CA ALA A 222 30.65 1.72 49.50
C ALA A 222 29.32 1.02 49.82
N ASN A 223 29.36 0.03 50.73
CA ASN A 223 28.23 -0.89 50.95
C ASN A 223 27.64 -0.80 52.37
N SER A 224 26.35 -1.13 52.50
CA SER A 224 25.65 -1.26 53.79
C SER A 224 25.69 -0.01 54.67
N ASN A 225 25.84 1.18 54.07
CA ASN A 225 25.90 2.45 54.80
C ASN A 225 24.48 2.98 55.11
N GLY A 226 24.35 3.74 56.21
CA GLY A 226 23.12 4.39 56.66
C GLY A 226 22.78 5.70 55.94
N GLY A 227 23.64 6.11 55.00
CA GLY A 227 23.33 7.06 53.93
C GLY A 227 23.71 6.46 52.58
N VAL A 228 23.45 7.19 51.50
CA VAL A 228 23.80 6.82 50.12
C VAL A 228 25.24 6.32 49.94
N GLY A 229 25.45 5.29 49.11
CA GLY A 229 26.78 4.73 48.82
C GLY A 229 27.75 5.77 48.23
N PHE A 230 27.35 6.43 47.13
CA PHE A 230 28.08 7.52 46.48
C PHE A 230 27.15 8.72 46.28
N LEU A 231 27.41 9.84 46.96
CA LEU A 231 26.64 11.08 46.85
C LEU A 231 27.49 12.19 46.22
N PHE A 232 26.91 12.90 45.25
CA PHE A 232 27.47 14.08 44.57
C PHE A 232 26.41 15.18 44.60
N GLU A 233 26.72 16.35 45.19
CA GLU A 233 25.78 17.47 45.30
C GLU A 233 26.43 18.82 44.93
N PHE A 234 25.64 19.72 44.35
CA PHE A 234 25.96 21.14 44.13
C PHE A 234 27.19 21.35 43.22
N PHE A 235 26.99 21.19 41.91
CA PHE A 235 27.99 21.45 40.86
C PHE A 235 29.25 20.57 40.95
N CYS A 236 29.12 19.32 41.42
CA CYS A 236 30.20 18.33 41.35
C CYS A 236 30.25 17.71 39.95
N ASN A 237 30.85 18.44 39.01
CA ASN A 237 30.72 18.19 37.57
C ASN A 237 31.97 17.51 36.95
N ASN A 238 31.81 16.85 35.81
CA ASN A 238 32.91 16.22 35.04
C ASN A 238 33.69 15.13 35.80
N ASN A 239 33.11 14.50 36.83
CA ASN A 239 33.74 13.41 37.57
C ASN A 239 33.57 12.06 36.84
N THR A 240 34.46 11.10 37.13
CA THR A 240 34.50 9.79 36.46
C THR A 240 34.43 8.66 37.49
N LEU A 241 33.41 7.80 37.38
CA LEU A 241 33.18 6.64 38.24
C LEU A 241 33.29 5.35 37.40
N ILE A 242 34.30 4.51 37.63
CA ILE A 242 34.52 3.26 36.87
C ILE A 242 34.58 2.04 37.81
N ASN A 243 33.77 1.01 37.53
CA ASN A 243 33.78 -0.29 38.24
C ASN A 243 33.56 -0.19 39.78
N ASN A 244 32.92 0.87 40.29
CA ASN A 244 32.66 1.00 41.74
C ASN A 244 31.46 0.13 42.17
N THR A 245 31.34 -0.19 43.46
CA THR A 245 30.23 -0.98 44.04
C THR A 245 29.56 -0.23 45.18
N ALA A 246 28.24 -0.15 45.17
CA ALA A 246 27.39 0.71 45.99
C ALA A 246 26.14 -0.05 46.46
N ASN A 247 26.32 -1.18 47.15
CA ASN A 247 25.22 -2.12 47.44
C ASN A 247 24.70 -2.03 48.88
N ASP A 248 23.46 -2.46 49.09
CA ASP A 248 22.84 -2.65 50.41
C ASP A 248 22.72 -1.35 51.25
N ASN A 249 22.89 -0.16 50.64
CA ASN A 249 22.84 1.12 51.34
C ASN A 249 21.40 1.60 51.56
N THR A 250 21.23 2.53 52.50
CA THR A 250 19.95 3.20 52.79
C THR A 250 20.11 4.72 52.62
N PRO A 251 19.35 5.42 51.75
CA PRO A 251 18.32 4.90 50.85
C PRO A 251 18.84 4.45 49.48
N PHE A 252 19.89 5.07 48.93
CA PHE A 252 20.29 4.92 47.52
C PHE A 252 21.71 4.34 47.34
N GLY A 253 21.99 3.74 46.18
CA GLY A 253 23.33 3.32 45.80
C GLY A 253 24.21 4.50 45.35
N ILE A 254 23.84 5.14 44.25
CA ILE A 254 24.51 6.32 43.68
C ILE A 254 23.49 7.44 43.47
N TRP A 255 23.83 8.66 43.85
CA TRP A 255 22.98 9.84 43.66
C TRP A 255 23.82 11.03 43.19
N LEU A 256 23.40 11.61 42.06
CA LEU A 256 23.86 12.89 41.54
C LEU A 256 22.71 13.89 41.72
N ASN A 257 22.96 15.02 42.39
CA ASN A 257 22.02 16.12 42.54
C ASN A 257 22.67 17.41 42.04
N ASN A 258 22.10 18.05 41.02
CA ASN A 258 22.63 19.26 40.39
C ASN A 258 24.12 19.11 40.00
N CYS A 259 24.42 18.10 39.16
CA CYS A 259 25.78 17.65 38.87
C CYS A 259 25.96 17.19 37.40
N ASP A 260 26.48 18.07 36.53
CA ASP A 260 26.59 17.80 35.09
C ASP A 260 27.76 16.89 34.67
N LYS A 261 27.62 16.28 33.50
CA LYS A 261 28.72 15.78 32.65
C LYS A 261 29.58 14.71 33.33
N ASN A 262 29.04 14.06 34.36
CA ASN A 262 29.68 12.96 35.06
C ASN A 262 29.57 11.67 34.22
N THR A 263 30.62 10.85 34.27
CA THR A 263 30.71 9.59 33.52
C THR A 263 30.70 8.40 34.48
N LEU A 264 29.62 7.61 34.45
CA LEU A 264 29.43 6.41 35.24
C LEU A 264 29.56 5.19 34.32
N THR A 265 30.64 4.42 34.47
CA THR A 265 30.92 3.22 33.67
C THR A 265 31.02 1.97 34.53
N ASN A 266 30.20 0.94 34.24
CA ASN A 266 30.22 -0.38 34.88
C ASN A 266 30.12 -0.38 36.42
N ASN A 267 29.52 0.64 37.03
CA ASN A 267 29.32 0.68 38.48
C ASN A 267 28.14 -0.23 38.86
N THR A 268 28.18 -0.82 40.05
CA THR A 268 27.11 -1.67 40.60
C THR A 268 26.46 -0.98 41.79
N ALA A 269 25.14 -0.95 41.83
CA ALA A 269 24.30 -0.28 42.81
C ALA A 269 23.03 -1.10 43.06
N ASN A 270 23.21 -2.29 43.64
CA ASN A 270 22.16 -3.29 43.82
C ASN A 270 21.70 -3.42 45.28
N ASN A 271 20.47 -3.93 45.50
CA ASN A 271 19.89 -4.22 46.83
C ASN A 271 19.78 -3.00 47.77
N ASN A 272 19.79 -1.76 47.24
CA ASN A 272 19.62 -0.56 48.06
C ASN A 272 18.15 -0.37 48.48
N ALA A 273 17.96 0.31 49.62
CA ALA A 273 16.67 0.37 50.31
C ALA A 273 15.58 1.20 49.61
N MET A 274 15.92 1.94 48.54
CA MET A 274 15.00 2.60 47.60
C MET A 274 15.53 2.51 46.16
N TYR A 275 16.60 3.24 45.83
CA TYR A 275 17.05 3.47 44.45
C TYR A 275 18.46 2.96 44.16
N GLY A 276 18.70 2.44 42.96
CA GLY A 276 20.05 2.09 42.49
C GLY A 276 20.86 3.33 42.13
N ILE A 277 20.45 4.04 41.07
CA ILE A 277 21.09 5.28 40.60
C ILE A 277 20.02 6.37 40.41
N ARG A 278 20.20 7.55 41.03
CA ARG A 278 19.34 8.73 40.81
C ARG A 278 20.14 9.92 40.27
N LEU A 279 19.57 10.61 39.29
CA LEU A 279 19.92 11.95 38.80
C LEU A 279 18.74 12.87 39.18
N GLU A 280 19.00 14.06 39.72
CA GLU A 280 17.96 14.98 40.25
C GLU A 280 18.39 16.46 40.19
N ASP A 281 17.43 17.38 39.99
CA ASP A 281 17.59 18.85 40.00
C ASP A 281 18.62 19.38 38.97
N ASP A 282 18.21 19.68 37.72
CA ASP A 282 19.10 20.15 36.62
C ASP A 282 20.31 19.18 36.34
N CYS A 283 20.13 17.87 36.50
CA CYS A 283 21.27 16.93 36.50
C CYS A 283 21.73 16.50 35.10
N ASP A 284 22.44 17.41 34.43
CA ASP A 284 22.50 17.49 32.97
C ASP A 284 23.66 16.77 32.26
N ASN A 285 23.44 16.34 31.01
CA ASN A 285 24.51 15.88 30.09
C ASN A 285 25.37 14.70 30.63
N ASN A 286 24.89 13.92 31.59
CA ASN A 286 25.61 12.80 32.21
C ASN A 286 25.62 11.55 31.31
N THR A 287 26.64 10.71 31.45
CA THR A 287 26.81 9.47 30.66
C THR A 287 26.88 8.24 31.56
N LEU A 288 25.88 7.36 31.46
CA LEU A 288 25.76 6.11 32.20
C LEU A 288 25.97 4.94 31.21
N THR A 289 27.10 4.25 31.27
CA THR A 289 27.42 3.09 30.42
C THR A 289 27.60 1.81 31.22
N GLY A 290 26.84 0.76 30.91
CA GLY A 290 27.06 -0.60 31.43
C GLY A 290 26.85 -0.79 32.94
N ASN A 291 26.22 0.18 33.63
CA ASN A 291 26.02 0.11 35.07
C ASN A 291 24.95 -0.92 35.44
N ALA A 292 24.99 -1.38 36.69
CA ALA A 292 24.05 -2.32 37.28
C ALA A 292 23.31 -1.68 38.44
N ALA A 293 21.98 -1.68 38.37
CA ALA A 293 21.06 -1.08 39.34
C ALA A 293 19.86 -2.02 39.55
N ASN A 294 20.16 -3.22 40.06
CA ASN A 294 19.24 -4.35 40.12
C ASN A 294 18.83 -4.67 41.57
N ASP A 295 17.68 -5.32 41.73
CA ASP A 295 17.20 -5.83 43.03
C ASP A 295 16.99 -4.73 44.10
N ASN A 296 16.86 -3.45 43.70
CA ASN A 296 16.53 -2.34 44.60
C ASN A 296 15.01 -2.31 44.83
N THR A 297 14.57 -1.81 45.98
CA THR A 297 13.16 -1.94 46.42
C THR A 297 12.17 -1.10 45.60
N GLU A 298 12.60 0.03 45.04
CA GLU A 298 11.77 0.94 44.25
C GLU A 298 12.28 1.06 42.80
N ARG A 299 13.19 2.00 42.53
CA ARG A 299 13.64 2.34 41.16
C ARG A 299 15.06 1.84 40.90
N GLY A 300 15.30 1.24 39.73
CA GLY A 300 16.65 0.89 39.29
C GLY A 300 17.46 2.15 38.95
N ILE A 301 17.10 2.80 37.84
CA ILE A 301 17.68 4.08 37.41
C ILE A 301 16.56 5.13 37.33
N TYR A 302 16.80 6.31 37.88
CA TYR A 302 15.82 7.40 37.99
C TYR A 302 16.46 8.71 37.53
N LEU A 303 15.83 9.37 36.55
CA LEU A 303 16.05 10.76 36.15
C LEU A 303 14.78 11.52 36.53
N ASP A 304 14.93 12.68 37.16
CA ASP A 304 13.89 13.26 38.02
C ASP A 304 14.07 14.78 38.11
N ILE A 305 13.10 15.58 37.65
CA ILE A 305 13.14 17.05 37.66
C ILE A 305 14.26 17.63 36.76
N ASP A 306 13.88 18.11 35.57
CA ASP A 306 14.74 18.86 34.64
C ASP A 306 16.07 18.14 34.30
N CYS A 307 16.10 16.81 34.29
CA CYS A 307 17.33 16.04 34.06
C CYS A 307 17.56 15.75 32.57
N ASP A 308 18.26 16.67 31.90
CA ASP A 308 18.25 16.80 30.45
C ASP A 308 19.48 16.23 29.72
N ASN A 309 19.30 15.85 28.45
CA ASN A 309 20.37 15.46 27.52
C ASN A 309 21.28 14.29 28.00
N ASN A 310 20.82 13.47 28.95
CA ASN A 310 21.59 12.37 29.52
C ASN A 310 21.63 11.14 28.58
N THR A 311 22.74 10.40 28.61
CA THR A 311 22.97 9.22 27.77
C THR A 311 23.09 7.95 28.60
N LEU A 312 22.12 7.05 28.47
CA LEU A 312 22.07 5.75 29.14
C LEU A 312 22.33 4.64 28.11
N THR A 313 23.49 3.99 28.16
CA THR A 313 23.89 2.91 27.24
C THR A 313 24.14 1.58 27.95
N ASN A 314 23.47 0.51 27.53
CA ASN A 314 23.68 -0.88 27.99
C ASN A 314 23.60 -1.10 29.52
N ASN A 315 22.89 -0.24 30.27
CA ASN A 315 22.72 -0.40 31.71
C ASN A 315 21.69 -1.50 32.04
N THR A 316 21.77 -2.06 33.25
CA THR A 316 20.85 -3.09 33.75
C THR A 316 20.07 -2.57 34.96
N ALA A 317 18.74 -2.66 34.89
CA ALA A 317 17.81 -2.19 35.90
C ALA A 317 16.68 -3.22 36.09
N ASN A 318 17.05 -4.42 36.51
CA ASN A 318 16.15 -5.57 36.62
C ASN A 318 15.71 -5.84 38.07
N ASN A 319 14.58 -6.54 38.23
CA ASN A 319 14.06 -7.05 39.50
C ASN A 319 13.70 -5.97 40.55
N ASN A 320 13.53 -4.70 40.16
CA ASN A 320 13.08 -3.62 41.03
C ASN A 320 11.54 -3.54 41.06
N LEU A 321 10.94 -2.48 41.63
CA LEU A 321 9.53 -2.15 41.38
C LEU A 321 9.37 -1.44 40.02
N TYR A 322 10.29 -0.52 39.72
CA TYR A 322 10.40 0.24 38.47
C TYR A 322 11.83 0.10 37.92
N GLY A 323 12.00 -0.20 36.64
CA GLY A 323 13.32 -0.39 36.03
C GLY A 323 14.05 0.94 35.79
N ILE A 324 13.74 1.61 34.69
CA ILE A 324 14.27 2.93 34.32
C ILE A 324 13.10 3.91 34.25
N TRP A 325 13.23 5.08 34.89
CA TRP A 325 12.17 6.09 34.92
C TRP A 325 12.76 7.48 34.65
N LEU A 326 12.19 8.21 33.69
CA LEU A 326 12.38 9.64 33.41
C LEU A 326 11.07 10.36 33.79
N ASP A 327 11.13 11.31 34.71
CA ASP A 327 9.96 11.90 35.40
C ASP A 327 10.15 13.41 35.60
N ASP A 328 9.07 14.19 35.52
CA ASP A 328 9.02 15.66 35.66
C ASP A 328 10.01 16.40 34.73
N ASP A 329 9.56 16.75 33.52
CA ASP A 329 10.27 17.56 32.50
C ASP A 329 11.66 17.01 32.06
N CYS A 330 11.90 15.69 32.17
CA CYS A 330 13.16 15.07 31.74
C CYS A 330 13.27 14.90 30.21
N ASP A 331 13.83 15.89 29.51
CA ASP A 331 13.76 16.06 28.06
C ASP A 331 15.04 15.58 27.33
N ASN A 332 14.90 15.26 26.04
CA ASN A 332 16.03 15.00 25.10
C ASN A 332 16.99 13.84 25.46
N ASN A 333 16.65 12.98 26.43
CA ASN A 333 17.51 11.90 26.91
C ASN A 333 17.59 10.72 25.92
N THR A 334 18.73 10.04 25.88
CA THR A 334 19.01 8.93 24.95
C THR A 334 19.26 7.62 25.70
N LEU A 335 18.35 6.66 25.52
CA LEU A 335 18.40 5.31 26.10
C LEU A 335 18.72 4.30 24.99
N THR A 336 19.92 3.71 24.98
CA THR A 336 20.33 2.70 24.00
C THR A 336 20.70 1.36 24.65
N GLY A 337 20.04 0.27 24.24
CA GLY A 337 20.43 -1.10 24.60
C GLY A 337 20.28 -1.47 26.09
N ASN A 338 19.56 -0.66 26.88
CA ASN A 338 19.40 -0.91 28.32
C ASN A 338 18.42 -2.08 28.56
N ALA A 339 18.59 -2.76 29.70
CA ALA A 339 17.82 -3.95 30.06
C ALA A 339 17.09 -3.73 31.40
N ALA A 340 15.77 -3.62 31.35
CA ALA A 340 14.89 -3.32 32.46
C ALA A 340 13.78 -4.38 32.60
N ASN A 341 14.16 -5.58 33.06
CA ASN A 341 13.33 -6.78 33.03
C ASN A 341 12.92 -7.26 34.44
N ASN A 342 11.82 -8.02 34.50
CA ASN A 342 11.26 -8.60 35.74
C ASN A 342 10.95 -7.57 36.85
N ASN A 343 10.82 -6.29 36.51
CA ASN A 343 10.41 -5.24 37.44
C ASN A 343 8.92 -5.38 37.75
N THR A 344 8.54 -5.21 39.02
CA THR A 344 7.21 -5.62 39.50
C THR A 344 6.07 -4.79 38.88
N LEU A 345 6.31 -3.52 38.52
CA LEU A 345 5.32 -2.63 37.93
C LEU A 345 5.71 -2.09 36.55
N LEU A 346 6.80 -1.35 36.40
CA LEU A 346 7.20 -0.76 35.09
C LEU A 346 8.62 -1.19 34.68
N GLY A 347 8.81 -1.54 33.42
CA GLY A 347 10.14 -1.73 32.82
C GLY A 347 10.84 -0.39 32.55
N ILE A 348 10.34 0.37 31.57
CA ILE A 348 10.81 1.72 31.25
C ILE A 348 9.63 2.68 31.29
N CYS A 349 9.74 3.79 32.01
CA CYS A 349 8.69 4.82 32.15
C CYS A 349 9.20 6.20 31.74
N LEU A 350 8.39 6.93 30.97
CA LEU A 350 8.53 8.34 30.66
C LEU A 350 7.23 9.04 31.10
N SER A 351 7.29 10.02 31.99
CA SER A 351 6.07 10.69 32.48
C SER A 351 6.25 12.18 32.79
N TYR A 352 5.11 12.87 32.87
CA TYR A 352 4.98 14.30 33.22
C TYR A 352 5.89 15.20 32.38
N ASP A 353 5.49 15.37 31.12
CA ASP A 353 6.10 16.25 30.11
C ASP A 353 7.59 15.94 29.80
N SER A 354 8.09 14.77 30.23
CA SER A 354 9.36 14.15 29.79
C SER A 354 9.33 13.81 28.29
N ASP A 355 9.58 14.82 27.47
CA ASP A 355 9.36 14.85 26.02
C ASP A 355 10.62 14.43 25.20
N LYS A 356 10.44 14.25 23.88
CA LYS A 356 11.54 14.18 22.88
C LYS A 356 12.59 13.07 23.10
N ASN A 357 12.37 12.17 24.06
CA ASN A 357 13.32 11.15 24.48
C ASN A 357 13.47 10.06 23.41
N THR A 358 14.69 9.52 23.26
CA THR A 358 15.03 8.54 22.22
C THR A 358 15.40 7.20 22.84
N LEU A 359 14.53 6.20 22.65
CA LEU A 359 14.68 4.84 23.13
C LEU A 359 15.01 3.91 21.96
N THR A 360 16.23 3.37 21.91
CA THR A 360 16.68 2.47 20.83
C THR A 360 17.20 1.12 21.35
N HIS A 361 16.71 0.00 20.82
CA HIS A 361 17.14 -1.38 21.18
C HIS A 361 17.03 -1.75 22.68
N ASN A 362 16.25 -1.03 23.49
CA ASN A 362 16.09 -1.38 24.91
C ASN A 362 15.19 -2.61 25.07
N THR A 363 15.38 -3.35 26.16
CA THR A 363 14.63 -4.58 26.47
C THR A 363 13.93 -4.46 27.82
N ALA A 364 12.61 -4.57 27.82
CA ALA A 364 11.74 -4.43 28.96
C ALA A 364 10.73 -5.59 29.04
N ASN A 365 11.24 -6.79 29.32
CA ASN A 365 10.46 -8.03 29.32
C ASN A 365 10.07 -8.50 30.74
N ASN A 366 8.99 -9.27 30.84
CA ASN A 366 8.50 -9.92 32.07
C ASN A 366 8.15 -8.96 33.23
N ASN A 367 7.92 -7.69 32.95
CA ASN A 367 7.54 -6.67 33.93
C ASN A 367 6.04 -6.73 34.25
N GLY A 368 5.56 -5.72 34.98
CA GLY A 368 4.15 -5.33 34.95
C GLY A 368 3.75 -4.85 33.56
N TYR A 369 4.10 -3.61 33.23
CA TYR A 369 4.13 -3.02 31.89
C TYR A 369 5.56 -3.04 31.33
N GLY A 370 5.74 -3.25 30.03
CA GLY A 370 7.05 -3.19 29.39
C GLY A 370 7.60 -1.76 29.30
N ILE A 371 7.04 -0.96 28.38
CA ILE A 371 7.39 0.45 28.19
C ILE A 371 6.11 1.29 28.35
N TYR A 372 6.15 2.33 29.17
CA TYR A 372 5.01 3.21 29.45
C TYR A 372 5.36 4.68 29.23
N LEU A 373 4.53 5.39 28.47
CA LEU A 373 4.55 6.83 28.25
C LEU A 373 3.25 7.41 28.81
N TYR A 374 3.34 8.41 29.69
CA TYR A 374 2.19 9.06 30.32
C TYR A 374 2.33 10.58 30.33
N ILE A 375 1.48 11.29 29.57
CA ILE A 375 1.63 12.73 29.32
C ILE A 375 3.08 13.02 28.88
N SER A 376 3.49 12.39 27.78
CA SER A 376 4.87 12.40 27.28
C SER A 376 4.86 12.31 25.75
N ASP A 377 5.37 13.36 25.12
CA ASP A 377 5.07 13.72 23.74
C ASP A 377 6.34 13.66 22.87
N LYS A 378 6.18 13.47 21.56
CA LYS A 378 7.27 13.58 20.55
C LYS A 378 8.45 12.59 20.73
N ASN A 379 8.33 11.57 21.59
CA ASN A 379 9.37 10.58 21.84
C ASN A 379 9.53 9.62 20.66
N THR A 380 10.73 9.05 20.52
CA THR A 380 11.08 8.10 19.46
C THR A 380 11.49 6.76 20.04
N LEU A 381 10.67 5.73 19.80
CA LEU A 381 10.89 4.34 20.22
C LEU A 381 11.27 3.52 18.98
N THR A 382 12.52 3.08 18.85
CA THR A 382 13.02 2.29 17.72
C THR A 382 13.59 0.94 18.14
N ASN A 383 13.14 -0.15 17.51
CA ASN A 383 13.66 -1.53 17.72
C ASN A 383 13.64 -2.01 19.18
N ASN A 384 12.81 -1.45 20.07
CA ASN A 384 12.74 -1.90 21.48
C ASN A 384 11.92 -3.20 21.60
N THR A 385 12.18 -3.98 22.65
CA THR A 385 11.47 -5.24 22.93
C THR A 385 10.76 -5.18 24.28
N ALA A 386 9.46 -5.47 24.29
CA ALA A 386 8.58 -5.38 25.45
C ALA A 386 7.64 -6.60 25.49
N ASN A 387 8.23 -7.78 25.71
CA ASN A 387 7.56 -9.07 25.59
C ASN A 387 7.28 -9.72 26.95
N ASN A 388 6.30 -10.62 26.98
CA ASN A 388 5.99 -11.48 28.14
C ASN A 388 5.65 -10.70 29.43
N ASN A 389 5.18 -9.45 29.33
CA ASN A 389 4.77 -8.65 30.48
C ASN A 389 3.44 -9.19 31.06
N ARG A 390 3.40 -9.37 32.38
CA ARG A 390 2.51 -10.35 33.05
C ARG A 390 1.83 -9.85 34.31
N TYR A 391 2.32 -8.77 34.92
CA TYR A 391 1.80 -8.26 36.21
C TYR A 391 1.02 -6.95 36.08
N GLY A 392 1.04 -6.30 34.91
CA GLY A 392 0.49 -4.96 34.68
C GLY A 392 0.20 -4.72 33.20
N TRP A 393 -0.80 -5.40 32.67
CA TRP A 393 -1.48 -5.03 31.44
C TRP A 393 -0.64 -5.19 30.15
N HIS A 394 0.16 -4.19 29.74
CA HIS A 394 0.55 -4.02 28.33
C HIS A 394 2.06 -4.18 28.03
N GLY A 395 2.38 -4.50 26.78
CA GLY A 395 3.76 -4.48 26.28
C GLY A 395 4.30 -3.05 26.16
N ILE A 396 3.73 -2.26 25.25
CA ILE A 396 4.00 -0.83 25.10
C ILE A 396 2.68 -0.07 25.29
N TYR A 397 2.65 0.91 26.19
CA TYR A 397 1.46 1.71 26.50
C TYR A 397 1.76 3.21 26.39
N LEU A 398 0.91 3.93 25.67
CA LEU A 398 0.88 5.40 25.58
C LEU A 398 -0.48 5.87 26.12
N ASP A 399 -0.47 6.82 27.05
CA ASP A 399 -1.68 7.34 27.70
C ASP A 399 -1.65 8.88 27.79
N ASP A 400 -2.68 9.56 27.27
CA ASP A 400 -2.79 11.03 27.08
C ASP A 400 -1.66 11.67 26.20
N CYS A 401 -0.93 10.88 25.41
CA CYS A 401 0.30 11.26 24.68
C CYS A 401 0.12 11.56 23.17
N ARG A 402 0.94 12.44 22.58
CA ARG A 402 0.84 12.86 21.16
C ARG A 402 2.18 12.91 20.43
N ASN A 403 2.10 12.85 19.10
CA ASN A 403 3.24 13.01 18.18
C ASN A 403 4.39 12.00 18.36
N ASN A 404 4.18 10.90 19.11
CA ASN A 404 5.21 9.89 19.35
C ASN A 404 5.42 9.00 18.12
N THR A 405 6.65 8.52 17.93
CA THR A 405 7.05 7.67 16.81
C THR A 405 7.53 6.31 17.30
N LEU A 406 6.78 5.25 16.99
CA LEU A 406 7.09 3.86 17.31
C LEU A 406 7.50 3.14 16.01
N THR A 407 8.78 2.81 15.87
CA THR A 407 9.34 2.11 14.70
C THR A 407 9.90 0.73 15.07
N ASN A 408 9.43 -0.33 14.41
CA ASN A 408 9.96 -1.70 14.50
C ASN A 408 10.06 -2.28 15.92
N ASN A 409 9.28 -1.79 16.88
CA ASN A 409 9.27 -2.33 18.24
C ASN A 409 8.54 -3.68 18.27
N THR A 410 8.93 -4.57 19.19
CA THR A 410 8.30 -5.88 19.39
C THR A 410 7.63 -5.93 20.75
N ALA A 411 6.35 -6.32 20.78
CA ALA A 411 5.54 -6.41 21.99
C ALA A 411 4.66 -7.68 21.95
N ASN A 412 5.30 -8.83 22.15
CA ASN A 412 4.70 -10.15 22.00
C ASN A 412 4.43 -10.87 23.33
N ASP A 413 3.49 -11.81 23.31
CA ASP A 413 3.15 -12.72 24.42
C ASP A 413 2.75 -12.01 25.74
N ASN A 414 2.23 -10.78 25.68
CA ASN A 414 1.81 -9.99 26.85
C ASN A 414 0.40 -10.37 27.33
N ILE A 415 0.11 -10.10 28.61
CA ILE A 415 -1.12 -10.57 29.27
C ILE A 415 -2.39 -9.77 28.95
N GLN A 416 -2.27 -8.59 28.34
CA GLN A 416 -3.37 -7.89 27.67
C GLN A 416 -2.95 -7.51 26.25
N ASN A 417 -2.91 -6.23 25.92
CA ASN A 417 -2.54 -5.73 24.60
C ASN A 417 -1.01 -5.70 24.39
N GLY A 418 -0.57 -5.96 23.16
CA GLY A 418 0.84 -5.79 22.77
C GLY A 418 1.24 -4.32 22.77
N ILE A 419 0.56 -3.53 21.93
CA ILE A 419 0.69 -2.05 21.90
C ILE A 419 -0.68 -1.45 22.20
N TYR A 420 -0.75 -0.49 23.11
CA TYR A 420 -1.98 0.24 23.44
C TYR A 420 -1.76 1.76 23.39
N LEU A 421 -2.68 2.47 22.73
CA LEU A 421 -2.81 3.92 22.70
C LEU A 421 -4.17 4.31 23.33
N ASN A 422 -4.15 5.16 24.35
CA ASN A 422 -5.35 5.70 24.99
C ASN A 422 -5.31 7.23 25.03
N ASN A 423 -6.36 7.92 24.58
CA ASN A 423 -6.40 9.40 24.49
C ASN A 423 -5.23 10.01 23.68
N CYS A 424 -4.70 9.25 22.71
CA CYS A 424 -3.43 9.49 22.05
C CYS A 424 -3.60 9.94 20.59
N ASP A 425 -3.22 11.18 20.27
CA ASP A 425 -3.46 11.79 18.95
C ASP A 425 -2.18 11.98 18.11
N ASN A 426 -2.30 11.82 16.79
CA ASN A 426 -1.24 12.10 15.80
C ASN A 426 0.07 11.27 15.98
N ASN A 427 -0.01 10.07 16.57
CA ASN A 427 1.16 9.19 16.74
C ASN A 427 1.40 8.34 15.49
N THR A 428 2.66 7.95 15.25
CA THR A 428 3.07 7.14 14.07
C THR A 428 3.63 5.79 14.52
N LEU A 429 2.99 4.71 14.08
CA LEU A 429 3.37 3.32 14.33
C LEU A 429 3.80 2.68 13.01
N THR A 430 5.10 2.46 12.81
CA THR A 430 5.67 1.84 11.60
C THR A 430 6.36 0.51 11.90
N GLY A 431 5.95 -0.57 11.23
CA GLY A 431 6.68 -1.85 11.24
C GLY A 431 6.72 -2.59 12.58
N ASN A 432 5.92 -2.19 13.57
CA ASN A 432 5.93 -2.82 14.89
C ASN A 432 5.27 -4.21 14.85
N THR A 433 5.69 -5.11 15.73
CA THR A 433 5.17 -6.48 15.84
C THR A 433 4.53 -6.69 17.21
N ALA A 434 3.28 -7.15 17.23
CA ALA A 434 2.48 -7.35 18.44
C ALA A 434 1.65 -8.64 18.34
N ASN A 435 2.32 -9.78 18.53
CA ASN A 435 1.76 -11.12 18.30
C ASN A 435 1.55 -11.91 19.60
N ASN A 436 0.65 -12.90 19.56
CA ASN A 436 0.34 -13.85 20.64
C ASN A 436 -0.14 -13.22 21.97
N ASN A 437 -0.54 -11.95 21.97
CA ASN A 437 -0.99 -11.25 23.18
C ASN A 437 -2.40 -11.74 23.59
N THR A 438 -2.71 -11.76 24.89
CA THR A 438 -3.96 -12.38 25.38
C THR A 438 -5.19 -11.47 25.41
N GLU A 439 -5.04 -10.22 24.98
CA GLU A 439 -6.13 -9.40 24.43
C GLU A 439 -5.83 -9.08 22.95
N HIS A 440 -5.62 -7.82 22.57
CA HIS A 440 -5.42 -7.40 21.18
C HIS A 440 -3.93 -7.28 20.82
N GLY A 441 -3.60 -7.31 19.54
CA GLY A 441 -2.23 -7.00 19.10
C GLY A 441 -1.91 -5.53 19.27
N ILE A 442 -2.62 -4.69 18.52
CA ILE A 442 -2.59 -3.22 18.63
C ILE A 442 -3.99 -2.72 18.96
N TYR A 443 -4.13 -1.98 20.06
CA TYR A 443 -5.37 -1.33 20.47
C TYR A 443 -5.18 0.19 20.49
N VAL A 444 -6.19 0.91 20.00
CA VAL A 444 -6.21 2.37 19.82
C VAL A 444 -7.57 2.84 20.32
N ASN A 445 -7.67 3.66 21.36
CA ASN A 445 -8.94 3.98 22.04
C ASN A 445 -9.09 5.49 22.32
N ASN A 446 -10.18 6.11 21.85
CA ASN A 446 -10.41 7.56 21.93
C ASN A 446 -9.21 8.34 21.37
N CYS A 447 -8.81 8.03 20.14
CA CYS A 447 -7.53 8.40 19.54
C CYS A 447 -7.71 8.87 18.09
N ASP A 448 -7.31 10.10 17.78
CA ASP A 448 -7.49 10.69 16.44
C ASP A 448 -6.18 10.80 15.64
N LYS A 449 -6.29 10.68 14.31
CA LYS A 449 -5.22 11.01 13.33
C LYS A 449 -3.92 10.19 13.45
N ASN A 450 -3.96 9.02 14.06
CA ASN A 450 -2.80 8.14 14.16
C ASN A 450 -2.56 7.42 12.82
N THR A 451 -1.27 7.18 12.51
CA THR A 451 -0.84 6.51 11.29
C THR A 451 -0.20 5.17 11.65
N LEU A 452 -0.82 4.07 11.21
CA LEU A 452 -0.36 2.70 11.40
C LEU A 452 0.08 2.14 10.04
N THR A 453 1.38 1.92 9.85
CA THR A 453 1.94 1.42 8.57
C THR A 453 2.80 0.17 8.75
N HIS A 454 2.57 -0.88 7.96
CA HIS A 454 3.36 -2.14 7.97
C HIS A 454 3.42 -2.89 9.31
N ASN A 455 2.54 -2.60 10.28
CA ASN A 455 2.57 -3.30 11.57
C ASN A 455 2.01 -4.73 11.43
N THR A 456 2.50 -5.65 12.26
CA THR A 456 2.06 -7.05 12.31
C THR A 456 1.42 -7.34 13.66
N ALA A 457 0.20 -7.88 13.65
CA ALA A 457 -0.60 -8.12 14.84
C ALA A 457 -1.35 -9.46 14.71
N ASN A 458 -0.59 -10.56 14.80
CA ASN A 458 -1.06 -11.91 14.48
C ASN A 458 -1.22 -12.81 15.71
N SER A 459 -2.11 -13.80 15.61
CA SER A 459 -2.33 -14.85 16.61
C SER A 459 -2.69 -14.35 18.02
N ASN A 460 -3.21 -13.12 18.13
CA ASN A 460 -3.72 -12.57 19.39
C ASN A 460 -5.09 -13.17 19.74
N LYS A 461 -5.45 -13.11 21.03
CA LYS A 461 -6.63 -13.82 21.55
C LYS A 461 -7.94 -13.05 21.37
N ASN A 462 -7.88 -11.73 21.26
CA ASN A 462 -8.98 -10.91 20.77
C ASN A 462 -8.74 -10.59 19.29
N ASP A 463 -8.67 -9.31 18.93
CA ASP A 463 -8.47 -8.86 17.56
C ASP A 463 -7.01 -8.53 17.28
N GLY A 464 -6.59 -8.58 16.01
CA GLY A 464 -5.24 -8.13 15.62
C GLY A 464 -5.07 -6.63 15.84
N ILE A 465 -5.83 -5.82 15.11
CA ILE A 465 -5.87 -4.36 15.25
C ILE A 465 -7.28 -3.93 15.64
N ASN A 466 -7.42 -3.19 16.74
CA ASN A 466 -8.69 -2.72 17.25
C ASN A 466 -8.66 -1.19 17.43
N LEU A 467 -9.65 -0.50 16.83
CA LEU A 467 -9.97 0.89 17.09
C LEU A 467 -11.22 0.92 17.97
N GLY A 468 -11.02 1.28 19.24
CA GLY A 468 -12.06 1.50 20.24
C GLY A 468 -12.86 2.77 19.98
N PHE A 469 -13.74 3.13 20.92
CA PHE A 469 -14.71 4.22 20.73
C PHE A 469 -14.05 5.54 20.30
N TYR A 470 -14.74 6.27 19.41
CA TYR A 470 -14.38 7.63 18.98
C TYR A 470 -12.97 7.78 18.36
N CYS A 471 -12.48 6.78 17.63
CA CYS A 471 -11.20 6.88 16.91
C CYS A 471 -11.42 7.33 15.46
N ASN A 472 -11.14 8.60 15.16
CA ASN A 472 -11.47 9.21 13.86
C ASN A 472 -10.21 9.64 13.08
N ASN A 473 -10.35 9.75 11.75
CA ASN A 473 -9.30 10.26 10.85
C ASN A 473 -7.98 9.44 10.88
N ASN A 474 -7.98 8.21 11.41
CA ASN A 474 -6.81 7.35 11.48
C ASN A 474 -6.53 6.67 10.13
N THR A 475 -5.26 6.40 9.84
CA THR A 475 -4.80 5.79 8.58
C THR A 475 -4.08 4.47 8.85
N LEU A 476 -4.60 3.38 8.30
CA LEU A 476 -4.05 2.03 8.38
C LEU A 476 -3.59 1.60 6.98
N THR A 477 -2.29 1.41 6.77
CA THR A 477 -1.72 1.01 5.47
C THR A 477 -0.77 -0.18 5.58
N ASN A 478 -0.94 -1.18 4.70
CA ASN A 478 -0.07 -2.38 4.62
C ASN A 478 0.06 -3.18 5.94
N ASN A 479 -0.85 -3.04 6.91
CA ASN A 479 -0.77 -3.79 8.18
C ASN A 479 -1.25 -5.24 7.98
N THR A 480 -0.71 -6.16 8.77
CA THR A 480 -1.09 -7.59 8.78
C THR A 480 -1.71 -7.95 10.12
N ALA A 481 -2.88 -8.56 10.10
CA ALA A 481 -3.66 -8.93 11.29
C ALA A 481 -4.31 -10.31 11.08
N ASN A 482 -3.47 -11.35 11.08
CA ASN A 482 -3.86 -12.71 10.72
C ASN A 482 -3.97 -13.67 11.91
N ASP A 483 -4.75 -14.73 11.75
CA ASP A 483 -4.82 -15.88 12.67
C ASP A 483 -5.24 -15.53 14.11
N ASN A 484 -5.83 -14.36 14.34
CA ASN A 484 -6.32 -13.91 15.65
C ASN A 484 -7.64 -14.64 16.00
N THR A 485 -7.91 -14.91 17.28
CA THR A 485 -9.08 -15.74 17.64
C THR A 485 -10.41 -14.98 17.72
N GLN A 486 -10.41 -13.66 17.56
CA GLN A 486 -11.57 -12.87 17.15
C GLN A 486 -11.34 -12.28 15.75
N ARG A 487 -11.35 -10.96 15.55
CA ARG A 487 -11.26 -10.35 14.20
C ARG A 487 -9.82 -10.03 13.80
N GLY A 488 -9.59 -9.84 12.51
CA GLY A 488 -8.33 -9.26 12.04
C GLY A 488 -8.26 -7.78 12.42
N ILE A 489 -9.17 -6.98 11.85
CA ILE A 489 -9.26 -5.53 12.10
C ILE A 489 -10.69 -5.18 12.53
N TYR A 490 -10.85 -4.42 13.62
CA TYR A 490 -12.17 -4.03 14.14
C TYR A 490 -12.26 -2.55 14.52
N PHE A 491 -13.38 -1.92 14.16
CA PHE A 491 -13.74 -0.53 14.42
C PHE A 491 -15.00 -0.47 15.29
N ILE A 492 -14.93 0.22 16.43
CA ILE A 492 -15.99 0.30 17.44
C ILE A 492 -16.67 1.66 17.43
N ASN A 493 -17.95 1.69 17.05
CA ASN A 493 -18.96 2.72 17.34
C ASN A 493 -18.47 4.18 17.33
N ASN A 494 -18.82 4.91 16.26
CA ASN A 494 -18.38 6.27 15.96
C ASN A 494 -16.86 6.35 15.70
N CYS A 495 -16.31 5.38 14.97
CA CYS A 495 -14.97 5.48 14.39
C CYS A 495 -15.10 5.93 12.94
N ASP A 496 -15.11 7.23 12.71
CA ASP A 496 -15.54 7.80 11.44
C ASP A 496 -14.36 8.41 10.65
N ASN A 497 -14.52 8.52 9.33
CA ASN A 497 -13.55 9.16 8.42
C ASN A 497 -12.15 8.50 8.39
N ASN A 498 -12.04 7.22 8.75
CA ASN A 498 -10.76 6.50 8.73
C ASN A 498 -10.46 5.88 7.36
N THR A 499 -9.18 5.62 7.09
CA THR A 499 -8.72 5.02 5.82
C THR A 499 -7.95 3.73 6.06
N LEU A 500 -8.37 2.64 5.38
CA LEU A 500 -7.71 1.34 5.37
C LEU A 500 -7.26 1.02 3.94
N THR A 501 -5.94 0.96 3.70
CA THR A 501 -5.38 0.65 2.37
C THR A 501 -4.43 -0.56 2.41
N HIS A 502 -4.63 -1.56 1.55
CA HIS A 502 -3.75 -2.73 1.41
C HIS A 502 -3.50 -3.55 2.70
N ASN A 503 -4.38 -3.47 3.70
CA ASN A 503 -4.22 -4.28 4.91
C ASN A 503 -4.63 -5.74 4.66
N THR A 504 -4.02 -6.67 5.39
CA THR A 504 -4.30 -8.11 5.31
C THR A 504 -4.87 -8.61 6.63
N ALA A 505 -6.00 -9.32 6.58
CA ALA A 505 -6.77 -9.78 7.73
C ALA A 505 -7.32 -11.19 7.48
N ASN A 506 -6.41 -12.17 7.40
CA ASN A 506 -6.72 -13.53 6.96
C ASN A 506 -6.72 -14.56 8.10
N GLY A 507 -7.51 -15.63 7.96
CA GLY A 507 -7.44 -16.80 8.86
C GLY A 507 -7.99 -16.58 10.28
N ASN A 508 -8.68 -15.47 10.53
CA ASN A 508 -9.14 -15.09 11.88
C ASN A 508 -10.38 -15.91 12.32
N GLY A 509 -10.57 -16.02 13.64
CA GLY A 509 -11.66 -16.78 14.28
C GLY A 509 -13.04 -16.10 14.25
N GLY A 510 -13.08 -14.83 13.87
CA GLY A 510 -14.27 -14.00 13.66
C GLY A 510 -14.31 -13.44 12.24
N ASP A 511 -14.75 -12.19 12.11
CA ASP A 511 -14.75 -11.45 10.84
C ASP A 511 -13.32 -10.97 10.49
N GLY A 512 -12.96 -10.90 9.21
CA GLY A 512 -11.65 -10.39 8.79
C GLY A 512 -11.48 -8.90 9.11
N ILE A 513 -12.32 -8.06 8.50
CA ILE A 513 -12.44 -6.63 8.83
C ILE A 513 -13.88 -6.33 9.24
N ARG A 514 -14.08 -5.55 10.31
CA ARG A 514 -15.41 -5.17 10.79
C ARG A 514 -15.54 -3.71 11.16
N LEU A 515 -16.62 -3.08 10.71
CA LEU A 515 -17.13 -1.79 11.14
C LEU A 515 -18.44 -2.02 11.92
N GLY A 516 -18.62 -1.35 13.06
CA GLY A 516 -19.86 -1.39 13.83
C GLY A 516 -20.30 0.03 14.20
N ASP A 517 -21.46 0.48 13.71
CA ASP A 517 -21.96 1.87 13.81
C ASP A 517 -20.86 2.92 13.49
N CYS A 518 -20.29 2.87 12.27
CA CYS A 518 -19.18 3.74 11.84
C CYS A 518 -19.41 4.29 10.42
N ASP A 519 -19.10 5.57 10.22
CA ASP A 519 -19.47 6.33 9.01
C ASP A 519 -18.27 6.90 8.22
N ASN A 520 -18.46 7.13 6.93
CA ASN A 520 -17.51 7.81 6.02
C ASN A 520 -16.11 7.14 5.93
N ASN A 521 -15.97 5.85 6.26
CA ASN A 521 -14.67 5.16 6.21
C ASN A 521 -14.36 4.66 4.79
N THR A 522 -13.08 4.67 4.41
CA THR A 522 -12.60 4.22 3.09
C THR A 522 -11.74 2.96 3.22
N LEU A 523 -12.16 1.87 2.58
CA LEU A 523 -11.48 0.57 2.54
C LEU A 523 -11.06 0.28 1.10
N THR A 524 -9.76 0.36 0.79
CA THR A 524 -9.22 0.15 -0.56
C THR A 524 -8.15 -0.96 -0.61
N ASN A 525 -8.26 -1.89 -1.57
CA ASN A 525 -7.29 -2.97 -1.83
C ASN A 525 -6.99 -3.88 -0.62
N ASN A 526 -7.86 -3.96 0.41
CA ASN A 526 -7.61 -4.81 1.58
C ASN A 526 -7.94 -6.28 1.25
N THR A 527 -7.25 -7.21 1.91
CA THR A 527 -7.47 -8.66 1.77
C THR A 527 -7.97 -9.22 3.10
N ALA A 528 -9.10 -9.94 3.07
CA ALA A 528 -9.69 -10.56 4.25
C ALA A 528 -10.28 -11.93 3.87
N ASN A 529 -9.39 -12.91 3.71
CA ASN A 529 -9.70 -14.24 3.19
C ASN A 529 -9.59 -15.33 4.28
N ASN A 530 -10.26 -16.47 4.05
CA ASN A 530 -10.16 -17.67 4.89
C ASN A 530 -10.56 -17.44 6.38
N ASN A 531 -11.38 -16.42 6.67
CA ASN A 531 -11.84 -16.15 8.03
C ASN A 531 -13.03 -17.06 8.42
N SER A 532 -13.22 -17.28 9.72
CA SER A 532 -14.23 -18.21 10.25
C SER A 532 -15.65 -17.65 10.27
N PHE A 533 -15.81 -16.33 10.04
CA PHE A 533 -17.09 -15.66 9.83
C PHE A 533 -17.07 -14.93 8.49
N LYS A 534 -17.20 -13.59 8.47
CA LYS A 534 -17.24 -12.79 7.23
C LYS A 534 -15.84 -12.33 6.79
N GLY A 535 -15.67 -12.02 5.51
CA GLY A 535 -14.49 -11.30 5.04
C GLY A 535 -14.50 -9.84 5.50
N ILE A 536 -15.50 -9.08 5.06
CA ILE A 536 -15.79 -7.72 5.55
C ILE A 536 -17.22 -7.66 6.10
N PHE A 537 -17.40 -7.07 7.28
CA PHE A 537 -18.71 -6.84 7.89
C PHE A 537 -18.94 -5.37 8.23
N LEU A 538 -20.03 -4.78 7.72
CA LEU A 538 -20.60 -3.51 8.15
C LEU A 538 -21.90 -3.84 8.90
N GLY A 539 -22.00 -3.46 10.17
CA GLY A 539 -23.15 -3.80 11.00
C GLY A 539 -23.67 -2.64 11.84
N GLY A 540 -24.99 -2.53 11.93
CA GLY A 540 -25.65 -1.39 12.54
C GLY A 540 -25.72 -0.21 11.58
N ASN A 541 -25.89 1.00 12.11
CA ASN A 541 -26.28 2.19 11.36
C ASN A 541 -25.11 2.84 10.56
N CYS A 542 -24.28 2.03 9.89
CA CYS A 542 -23.07 2.43 9.16
C CYS A 542 -23.38 3.04 7.79
N LYS A 543 -22.93 4.28 7.55
CA LYS A 543 -23.32 5.06 6.36
C LYS A 543 -22.15 5.75 5.66
N TRP A 544 -22.31 5.94 4.35
CA TRP A 544 -21.32 6.60 3.48
C TRP A 544 -19.94 5.94 3.42
N ASN A 545 -19.80 4.67 3.82
CA ASN A 545 -18.54 3.95 3.74
C ASN A 545 -18.26 3.52 2.28
N THR A 546 -16.99 3.62 1.87
CA THR A 546 -16.55 3.31 0.50
C THR A 546 -15.61 2.11 0.51
N LEU A 547 -15.99 1.03 -0.15
CA LEU A 547 -15.25 -0.23 -0.26
C LEU A 547 -14.85 -0.44 -1.72
N THR A 548 -13.55 -0.35 -2.03
CA THR A 548 -13.03 -0.44 -3.40
C THR A 548 -11.95 -1.51 -3.55
N HIS A 549 -12.07 -2.40 -4.54
CA HIS A 549 -11.04 -3.42 -4.87
C HIS A 549 -10.63 -4.34 -3.70
N ASN A 550 -11.46 -4.51 -2.67
CA ASN A 550 -11.14 -5.43 -1.57
C ASN A 550 -11.38 -6.89 -1.99
N THR A 551 -10.56 -7.81 -1.49
CA THR A 551 -10.66 -9.25 -1.74
C THR A 551 -11.10 -9.96 -0.45
N VAL A 552 -12.18 -10.74 -0.54
CA VAL A 552 -12.82 -11.44 0.58
C VAL A 552 -13.24 -12.86 0.15
N ASN A 553 -12.24 -13.71 -0.06
CA ASN A 553 -12.42 -15.06 -0.59
C ASN A 553 -12.32 -16.15 0.48
N ASP A 554 -12.94 -17.29 0.22
CA ASP A 554 -12.84 -18.53 1.02
C ASP A 554 -13.26 -18.36 2.50
N ASN A 555 -14.05 -17.34 2.85
CA ASN A 555 -14.53 -17.14 4.22
C ASN A 555 -15.67 -18.11 4.52
N THR A 556 -15.82 -18.53 5.78
CA THR A 556 -16.76 -19.60 6.17
C THR A 556 -18.23 -19.16 6.14
N GLN A 557 -18.50 -17.85 6.16
CA GLN A 557 -19.84 -17.26 6.00
C GLN A 557 -19.88 -16.40 4.72
N TYR A 558 -20.17 -15.10 4.83
CA TYR A 558 -20.29 -14.19 3.69
C TYR A 558 -18.95 -13.56 3.28
N GLY A 559 -18.83 -13.13 2.03
CA GLY A 559 -17.71 -12.27 1.58
C GLY A 559 -17.80 -10.86 2.16
N ILE A 560 -18.76 -10.06 1.69
CA ILE A 560 -19.13 -8.75 2.26
C ILE A 560 -20.58 -8.79 2.75
N TYR A 561 -20.82 -8.31 3.97
CA TYR A 561 -22.15 -8.30 4.60
C TYR A 561 -22.45 -6.90 5.16
N LEU A 562 -23.63 -6.38 4.82
CA LEU A 562 -24.23 -5.14 5.34
C LEU A 562 -25.50 -5.54 6.11
N TYR A 563 -25.67 -5.01 7.33
CA TYR A 563 -26.71 -5.47 8.25
C TYR A 563 -27.32 -4.34 9.08
N ASN A 564 -28.66 -4.28 9.12
CA ASN A 564 -29.47 -3.42 10.00
C ASN A 564 -29.19 -1.92 9.82
N GLU A 565 -29.92 -1.27 8.92
CA GLU A 565 -29.83 0.18 8.62
C GLU A 565 -28.47 0.64 8.04
N CYS A 566 -27.67 -0.26 7.47
CA CYS A 566 -26.48 0.10 6.67
C CYS A 566 -26.91 0.76 5.35
N GLU A 567 -26.88 2.09 5.29
CA GLU A 567 -27.34 2.85 4.10
C GLU A 567 -26.22 3.59 3.37
N LYS A 568 -26.43 3.87 2.07
CA LYS A 568 -25.61 4.84 1.28
C LYS A 568 -24.12 4.48 1.21
N ASN A 569 -23.77 3.21 1.39
CA ASN A 569 -22.42 2.70 1.24
C ASN A 569 -22.15 2.37 -0.24
N THR A 570 -20.91 2.55 -0.68
CA THR A 570 -20.49 2.34 -2.09
C THR A 570 -19.48 1.21 -2.17
N LEU A 571 -19.83 0.14 -2.87
CA LEU A 571 -19.03 -1.07 -3.06
C LEU A 571 -18.64 -1.19 -4.54
N THR A 572 -17.36 -0.98 -4.86
CA THR A 572 -16.89 -0.90 -6.25
C THR A 572 -15.72 -1.86 -6.53
N TYR A 573 -15.84 -2.71 -7.55
CA TYR A 573 -14.81 -3.68 -7.97
C TYR A 573 -14.27 -4.63 -6.87
N ASN A 574 -15.04 -4.91 -5.82
CA ASN A 574 -14.64 -5.88 -4.79
C ASN A 574 -14.83 -7.32 -5.30
N THR A 575 -14.01 -8.26 -4.80
CA THR A 575 -14.08 -9.68 -5.15
C THR A 575 -14.44 -10.52 -3.92
N ALA A 576 -15.51 -11.31 -4.03
CA ALA A 576 -16.06 -12.14 -2.97
C ALA A 576 -16.36 -13.54 -3.51
N ASN A 577 -15.32 -14.36 -3.68
CA ASN A 577 -15.41 -15.67 -4.31
C ASN A 577 -15.27 -16.83 -3.31
N SER A 578 -15.87 -17.97 -3.64
CA SER A 578 -15.71 -19.24 -2.91
C SER A 578 -16.10 -19.21 -1.42
N ASN A 579 -16.96 -18.27 -1.01
CA ASN A 579 -17.39 -18.16 0.39
C ASN A 579 -18.42 -19.25 0.76
N GLY A 580 -18.49 -19.56 2.05
CA GLY A 580 -19.30 -20.65 2.62
C GLY A 580 -20.80 -20.38 2.65
N TRP A 581 -21.21 -19.12 2.53
CA TRP A 581 -22.59 -18.66 2.27
C TRP A 581 -22.58 -17.78 1.00
N ASP A 582 -23.05 -16.53 1.06
CA ASP A 582 -23.16 -15.62 -0.08
C ASP A 582 -21.90 -14.77 -0.32
N GLY A 583 -21.69 -14.31 -1.57
CA GLY A 583 -20.61 -13.37 -1.90
C GLY A 583 -20.84 -11.98 -1.28
N PHE A 584 -22.00 -11.38 -1.58
CA PHE A 584 -22.47 -10.12 -1.02
C PHE A 584 -23.86 -10.30 -0.41
N PHE A 585 -24.10 -9.79 0.80
CA PHE A 585 -25.40 -9.84 1.46
C PHE A 585 -25.77 -8.49 2.08
N LEU A 586 -26.97 -7.98 1.77
CA LEU A 586 -27.59 -6.78 2.35
C LEU A 586 -28.88 -7.23 3.07
N GLU A 587 -28.99 -6.98 4.38
CA GLU A 587 -30.08 -7.53 5.22
C GLU A 587 -30.64 -6.49 6.21
N PHE A 588 -31.97 -6.44 6.35
CA PHE A 588 -32.71 -5.54 7.26
C PHE A 588 -32.44 -4.04 7.01
N ASP A 589 -33.30 -3.43 6.19
CA ASP A 589 -33.32 -1.98 5.92
C ASP A 589 -31.98 -1.41 5.40
N CYS A 590 -31.19 -2.23 4.71
CA CYS A 590 -29.93 -1.82 4.07
C CYS A 590 -30.19 -1.10 2.75
N HIS A 591 -30.72 0.12 2.85
CA HIS A 591 -31.24 0.90 1.72
C HIS A 591 -30.20 1.81 1.04
N ASN A 592 -30.47 2.20 -0.21
CA ASN A 592 -29.74 3.26 -0.92
C ASN A 592 -28.23 2.99 -1.14
N ASN A 593 -27.78 1.74 -1.08
CA ASN A 593 -26.39 1.36 -1.34
C ASN A 593 -26.12 1.15 -2.84
N THR A 594 -24.86 1.30 -3.25
CA THR A 594 -24.43 1.18 -4.65
C THR A 594 -23.38 0.08 -4.79
N LEU A 595 -23.65 -0.94 -5.59
CA LEU A 595 -22.76 -2.04 -5.93
C LEU A 595 -22.38 -1.93 -7.41
N THR A 596 -21.13 -1.61 -7.73
CA THR A 596 -20.65 -1.43 -9.12
C THR A 596 -19.46 -2.34 -9.45
N GLY A 597 -19.56 -3.17 -10.47
CA GLY A 597 -18.43 -3.95 -11.00
C GLY A 597 -17.88 -5.03 -10.06
N ASN A 598 -18.61 -5.42 -9.01
CA ASN A 598 -18.14 -6.41 -8.05
C ASN A 598 -18.23 -7.83 -8.63
N THR A 599 -17.37 -8.74 -8.16
CA THR A 599 -17.35 -10.15 -8.58
C THR A 599 -17.67 -11.07 -7.41
N ALA A 600 -18.63 -11.98 -7.60
CA ALA A 600 -19.21 -12.82 -6.55
C ALA A 600 -19.42 -14.25 -7.06
N ASN A 601 -18.32 -14.98 -7.28
CA ASN A 601 -18.36 -16.26 -8.01
C ASN A 601 -18.05 -17.47 -7.14
N ASN A 602 -18.63 -18.63 -7.50
CA ASN A 602 -18.42 -19.93 -6.83
C ASN A 602 -18.78 -19.97 -5.32
N ASN A 603 -19.61 -19.03 -4.85
CA ASN A 603 -20.09 -19.02 -3.47
C ASN A 603 -21.14 -20.12 -3.24
N THR A 604 -21.25 -20.60 -2.00
CA THR A 604 -22.05 -21.78 -1.67
C THR A 604 -23.56 -21.49 -1.58
N MET A 605 -23.94 -20.25 -1.33
CA MET A 605 -25.32 -19.76 -1.44
C MET A 605 -25.45 -18.87 -2.69
N ASN A 606 -25.88 -17.62 -2.58
CA ASN A 606 -26.02 -16.72 -3.73
C ASN A 606 -24.71 -16.00 -4.06
N GLY A 607 -24.60 -15.41 -5.25
CA GLY A 607 -23.54 -14.44 -5.53
C GLY A 607 -23.82 -13.12 -4.80
N ILE A 608 -25.00 -12.53 -5.05
CA ILE A 608 -25.47 -11.31 -4.40
C ILE A 608 -26.89 -11.55 -3.86
N TYR A 609 -27.12 -11.29 -2.58
CA TYR A 609 -28.42 -11.42 -1.93
C TYR A 609 -28.83 -10.09 -1.26
N LEU A 610 -30.07 -9.65 -1.51
CA LEU A 610 -30.74 -8.52 -0.87
C LEU A 610 -32.01 -9.02 -0.18
N ASP A 611 -32.17 -8.68 1.10
CA ASP A 611 -33.30 -9.06 1.95
C ASP A 611 -33.81 -7.80 2.70
N GLN A 612 -35.09 -7.46 2.54
CA GLN A 612 -35.71 -6.25 3.12
C GLN A 612 -34.90 -4.97 2.81
N SER A 613 -34.35 -4.87 1.60
CA SER A 613 -33.27 -3.94 1.23
C SER A 613 -33.60 -3.16 -0.04
N ASN A 614 -34.36 -2.08 0.13
CA ASN A 614 -34.94 -1.24 -0.92
C ASN A 614 -34.00 -0.16 -1.49
N ASN A 615 -34.29 0.35 -2.69
CA ASN A 615 -33.61 1.49 -3.33
C ASN A 615 -32.10 1.29 -3.63
N ASN A 616 -31.62 0.05 -3.71
CA ASN A 616 -30.22 -0.25 -4.01
C ASN A 616 -29.95 -0.24 -5.53
N THR A 617 -28.72 0.12 -5.92
CA THR A 617 -28.27 0.15 -7.32
C THR A 617 -27.18 -0.89 -7.54
N LEU A 618 -27.42 -1.85 -8.43
CA LEU A 618 -26.49 -2.91 -8.84
C LEU A 618 -26.11 -2.69 -10.31
N THR A 619 -24.88 -2.28 -10.59
CA THR A 619 -24.39 -2.00 -11.96
C THR A 619 -23.20 -2.88 -12.32
N ASN A 620 -23.28 -3.62 -13.43
CA ASN A 620 -22.17 -4.39 -14.03
C ASN A 620 -21.49 -5.40 -13.07
N ASN A 621 -22.22 -5.93 -12.08
CA ASN A 621 -21.67 -6.94 -11.16
C ASN A 621 -21.74 -8.34 -11.80
N THR A 622 -20.79 -9.22 -11.44
CA THR A 622 -20.75 -10.63 -11.88
C THR A 622 -21.04 -11.55 -10.71
N ALA A 623 -21.98 -12.48 -10.89
CA ALA A 623 -22.46 -13.41 -9.89
C ALA A 623 -22.61 -14.83 -10.48
N ASN A 624 -21.48 -15.45 -10.81
CA ASN A 624 -21.44 -16.69 -11.59
C ASN A 624 -21.10 -17.95 -10.77
N ASP A 625 -21.55 -19.11 -11.25
CA ASP A 625 -21.19 -20.45 -10.72
C ASP A 625 -21.60 -20.72 -9.25
N ASN A 626 -22.49 -19.90 -8.68
CA ASN A 626 -22.90 -20.00 -7.27
C ASN A 626 -23.96 -21.10 -7.03
N GLY A 627 -24.11 -21.49 -5.76
CA GLY A 627 -25.28 -22.21 -5.24
C GLY A 627 -25.06 -23.69 -4.93
N TRP A 628 -25.45 -24.10 -3.72
CA TRP A 628 -25.52 -25.51 -3.32
C TRP A 628 -26.88 -26.12 -3.70
N GLY A 629 -26.95 -26.64 -4.92
CA GLY A 629 -28.20 -27.15 -5.50
C GLY A 629 -29.15 -26.03 -5.92
N PHE A 630 -30.41 -26.39 -6.17
CA PHE A 630 -31.34 -25.51 -6.89
C PHE A 630 -32.00 -24.38 -6.08
N SER A 631 -31.59 -24.16 -4.82
CA SER A 631 -32.27 -23.23 -3.90
C SER A 631 -31.65 -21.82 -3.83
N TYR A 632 -30.54 -21.57 -4.52
CA TYR A 632 -29.79 -20.31 -4.47
C TYR A 632 -29.47 -19.83 -5.89
N SER A 633 -29.47 -18.51 -6.09
CA SER A 633 -29.39 -17.87 -7.40
C SER A 633 -28.07 -17.10 -7.57
N GLY A 634 -27.78 -16.62 -8.79
CA GLY A 634 -26.68 -15.66 -8.97
C GLY A 634 -26.97 -14.36 -8.21
N ILE A 635 -28.10 -13.73 -8.53
CA ILE A 635 -28.62 -12.56 -7.84
C ILE A 635 -29.99 -12.91 -7.25
N CYS A 636 -30.22 -12.55 -5.98
CA CYS A 636 -31.46 -12.83 -5.25
C CYS A 636 -31.94 -11.56 -4.53
N LEU A 637 -33.22 -11.22 -4.68
CA LEU A 637 -33.94 -10.13 -4.01
C LEU A 637 -35.19 -10.73 -3.34
N ILE A 638 -35.38 -10.48 -2.04
CA ILE A 638 -36.59 -10.89 -1.29
C ILE A 638 -37.10 -9.71 -0.45
N ASP A 639 -38.41 -9.43 -0.51
CA ASP A 639 -39.03 -8.26 0.14
C ASP A 639 -38.31 -6.93 -0.20
N CYS A 640 -37.94 -6.75 -1.47
CA CYS A 640 -37.05 -5.69 -1.95
C CYS A 640 -37.67 -4.81 -3.07
N ASP A 641 -37.95 -3.56 -2.71
CA ASP A 641 -38.61 -2.56 -3.58
C ASP A 641 -37.66 -1.56 -4.24
N ASN A 642 -38.03 -1.10 -5.44
CA ASN A 642 -37.46 0.07 -6.12
C ASN A 642 -35.94 -0.01 -6.35
N ASN A 643 -35.39 -1.21 -6.56
CA ASN A 643 -33.98 -1.43 -6.86
C ASN A 643 -33.72 -1.32 -8.37
N THR A 644 -32.50 -0.94 -8.74
CA THR A 644 -32.06 -0.85 -10.15
C THR A 644 -30.92 -1.83 -10.41
N LEU A 645 -31.13 -2.78 -11.31
CA LEU A 645 -30.16 -3.77 -11.76
C LEU A 645 -29.82 -3.48 -13.23
N THR A 646 -28.61 -2.98 -13.51
CA THR A 646 -28.16 -2.66 -14.87
C THR A 646 -26.89 -3.44 -15.25
N GLY A 647 -26.90 -4.15 -16.37
CA GLY A 647 -25.69 -4.75 -16.96
C GLY A 647 -25.06 -5.89 -16.14
N ASN A 648 -25.77 -6.48 -15.16
CA ASN A 648 -25.22 -7.53 -14.30
C ASN A 648 -25.25 -8.90 -14.99
N THR A 649 -24.27 -9.75 -14.67
CA THR A 649 -24.13 -11.10 -15.20
C THR A 649 -24.35 -12.13 -14.09
N ALA A 650 -25.26 -13.08 -14.30
CA ALA A 650 -25.65 -14.10 -13.32
C ALA A 650 -25.73 -15.48 -13.99
N ASN A 651 -24.58 -16.02 -14.39
CA ASN A 651 -24.48 -17.19 -15.27
C ASN A 651 -23.99 -18.46 -14.55
N ASN A 652 -24.35 -19.64 -15.07
CA ASN A 652 -23.92 -20.97 -14.60
C ASN A 652 -24.31 -21.32 -13.14
N ASN A 653 -25.19 -20.56 -12.49
CA ASN A 653 -25.61 -20.79 -11.10
C ASN A 653 -26.48 -22.06 -10.99
N LYS A 654 -26.51 -22.68 -9.80
CA LYS A 654 -27.18 -23.98 -9.63
C LYS A 654 -28.70 -23.88 -9.38
N GLY A 655 -29.19 -22.74 -8.89
CA GLY A 655 -30.60 -22.36 -8.95
C GLY A 655 -30.86 -21.44 -10.15
N HIS A 656 -31.48 -20.29 -9.90
CA HIS A 656 -31.85 -19.32 -10.94
C HIS A 656 -30.67 -18.38 -11.28
N GLY A 657 -30.74 -17.66 -12.40
CA GLY A 657 -29.83 -16.54 -12.65
C GLY A 657 -30.14 -15.37 -11.74
N ILE A 658 -31.30 -14.74 -11.95
CA ILE A 658 -31.84 -13.64 -11.15
C ILE A 658 -33.18 -14.07 -10.56
N LEU A 659 -33.37 -13.88 -9.25
CA LEU A 659 -34.59 -14.20 -8.52
C LEU A 659 -35.10 -12.97 -7.76
N LEU A 660 -36.36 -12.61 -7.98
CA LEU A 660 -37.15 -11.65 -7.21
C LEU A 660 -38.32 -12.39 -6.55
N VAL A 661 -38.56 -12.17 -5.26
CA VAL A 661 -39.75 -12.67 -4.54
C VAL A 661 -40.32 -11.55 -3.67
N THR A 662 -41.62 -11.27 -3.75
CA THR A 662 -42.28 -10.17 -3.02
C THR A 662 -41.57 -8.82 -3.19
N CYS A 663 -41.17 -8.51 -4.42
CA CYS A 663 -40.33 -7.37 -4.80
C CYS A 663 -41.06 -6.47 -5.81
N ASP A 664 -41.33 -5.20 -5.46
CA ASP A 664 -42.06 -4.29 -6.34
C ASP A 664 -41.21 -3.20 -7.00
N LYS A 665 -41.64 -2.75 -8.18
CA LYS A 665 -41.15 -1.52 -8.85
C LYS A 665 -39.65 -1.54 -9.17
N ASN A 666 -39.03 -2.71 -9.24
CA ASN A 666 -37.62 -2.87 -9.59
C ASN A 666 -37.43 -2.72 -11.10
N THR A 667 -36.26 -2.20 -11.49
CA THR A 667 -35.87 -2.01 -12.89
C THR A 667 -34.68 -2.90 -13.21
N LEU A 668 -34.84 -3.82 -14.16
CA LEU A 668 -33.82 -4.72 -14.68
C LEU A 668 -33.52 -4.34 -16.14
N THR A 669 -32.32 -3.85 -16.42
CA THR A 669 -31.90 -3.41 -17.77
C THR A 669 -30.58 -4.06 -18.19
N ASN A 670 -30.51 -4.62 -19.40
CA ASN A 670 -29.28 -5.20 -19.99
C ASN A 670 -28.62 -6.31 -19.13
N ASN A 671 -29.33 -7.02 -18.25
CA ASN A 671 -28.73 -8.08 -17.42
C ASN A 671 -28.69 -9.43 -18.18
N THR A 672 -27.66 -10.24 -17.93
CA THR A 672 -27.51 -11.58 -18.51
C THR A 672 -27.70 -12.65 -17.43
N ALA A 673 -28.51 -13.67 -17.72
CA ALA A 673 -28.90 -14.71 -16.78
C ALA A 673 -28.91 -16.09 -17.48
N ASP A 674 -27.74 -16.53 -17.93
CA ASP A 674 -27.59 -17.64 -18.86
C ASP A 674 -27.00 -18.93 -18.24
N ASN A 675 -27.37 -20.08 -18.78
CA ASN A 675 -26.86 -21.42 -18.43
C ASN A 675 -27.14 -21.85 -16.96
N ASN A 676 -28.17 -21.31 -16.32
CA ASN A 676 -28.49 -21.59 -14.92
C ASN A 676 -29.32 -22.88 -14.75
N GLY A 677 -29.22 -23.50 -13.57
CA GLY A 677 -29.85 -24.77 -13.20
C GLY A 677 -31.37 -24.72 -12.90
N ARG A 678 -31.99 -23.55 -13.06
CA ARG A 678 -33.45 -23.34 -13.04
C ARG A 678 -33.84 -22.34 -14.12
N ASP A 679 -34.60 -21.30 -13.74
CA ASP A 679 -35.06 -20.24 -14.63
C ASP A 679 -33.95 -19.19 -14.77
N GLY A 680 -33.87 -18.51 -15.93
CA GLY A 680 -32.93 -17.39 -16.10
C GLY A 680 -33.30 -16.23 -15.18
N ILE A 681 -34.50 -15.65 -15.38
CA ILE A 681 -35.07 -14.61 -14.51
C ILE A 681 -36.41 -15.09 -13.95
N HIS A 682 -36.58 -15.00 -12.63
CA HIS A 682 -37.76 -15.46 -11.91
C HIS A 682 -38.35 -14.34 -11.04
N LEU A 683 -39.64 -14.08 -11.16
CA LEU A 683 -40.42 -13.13 -10.35
C LEU A 683 -41.58 -13.89 -9.66
N GLY A 684 -41.61 -13.93 -8.33
CA GLY A 684 -42.69 -14.57 -7.56
C GLY A 684 -43.45 -13.56 -6.70
N ALA A 685 -44.76 -13.39 -6.91
CA ALA A 685 -45.60 -12.38 -6.22
C ALA A 685 -44.98 -10.97 -6.22
N CYS A 686 -44.56 -10.50 -7.39
CA CYS A 686 -43.83 -9.25 -7.60
C CYS A 686 -44.67 -8.31 -8.50
N HIS A 687 -44.82 -7.03 -8.14
CA HIS A 687 -45.67 -6.11 -8.91
C HIS A 687 -44.94 -4.90 -9.52
N ASN A 688 -45.46 -4.41 -10.65
CA ASN A 688 -45.03 -3.15 -11.28
C ASN A 688 -43.52 -3.10 -11.67
N ASN A 689 -42.85 -4.26 -11.84
CA ASN A 689 -41.43 -4.32 -12.22
C ASN A 689 -41.23 -4.11 -13.73
N THR A 690 -40.08 -3.56 -14.12
CA THR A 690 -39.72 -3.31 -15.53
C THR A 690 -38.47 -4.09 -15.90
N LEU A 691 -38.57 -4.99 -16.88
CA LEU A 691 -37.50 -5.79 -17.46
C LEU A 691 -37.29 -5.35 -18.92
N THR A 692 -36.16 -4.73 -19.24
CA THR A 692 -35.81 -4.28 -20.60
C THR A 692 -34.44 -4.81 -21.06
N HIS A 693 -34.35 -5.35 -22.28
CA HIS A 693 -33.09 -5.84 -22.88
C HIS A 693 -32.32 -6.90 -22.05
N ASN A 694 -33.00 -7.68 -21.20
CA ASN A 694 -32.34 -8.73 -20.43
C ASN A 694 -32.27 -10.04 -21.23
N THR A 695 -31.18 -10.78 -21.03
CA THR A 695 -30.90 -12.06 -21.70
C THR A 695 -31.04 -13.21 -20.71
N ALA A 696 -31.76 -14.26 -21.09
CA ALA A 696 -32.01 -15.44 -20.28
C ALA A 696 -31.99 -16.70 -21.14
N ASN A 697 -30.78 -17.13 -21.53
CA ASN A 697 -30.57 -18.20 -22.50
C ASN A 697 -30.01 -19.50 -21.89
N ASN A 698 -30.32 -20.63 -22.52
CA ASN A 698 -29.75 -21.96 -22.22
C ASN A 698 -30.01 -22.46 -20.77
N ASN A 699 -31.02 -21.93 -20.08
CA ASN A 699 -31.34 -22.30 -18.70
C ASN A 699 -32.13 -23.62 -18.64
N THR A 700 -31.97 -24.40 -17.56
CA THR A 700 -32.59 -25.74 -17.45
C THR A 700 -34.03 -25.74 -16.90
N ARG A 701 -34.69 -24.58 -16.94
CA ARG A 701 -36.14 -24.41 -16.86
C ARG A 701 -36.58 -23.34 -17.86
N HIS A 702 -37.18 -22.25 -17.40
CA HIS A 702 -37.65 -21.17 -18.27
C HIS A 702 -36.55 -20.16 -18.58
N GLY A 703 -36.73 -19.38 -19.65
CA GLY A 703 -35.98 -18.12 -19.79
C GLY A 703 -36.42 -17.13 -18.72
N MET A 704 -37.69 -16.71 -18.79
CA MET A 704 -38.31 -15.80 -17.83
C MET A 704 -39.61 -16.39 -17.28
N TYR A 705 -39.84 -16.25 -15.97
CA TYR A 705 -40.98 -16.87 -15.29
C TYR A 705 -41.59 -15.96 -14.23
N LEU A 706 -42.91 -15.75 -14.30
CA LEU A 706 -43.72 -15.01 -13.34
C LEU A 706 -44.73 -15.97 -12.70
N GLU A 707 -44.82 -16.02 -11.37
CA GLU A 707 -45.78 -16.87 -10.65
C GLU A 707 -46.38 -16.25 -9.37
N ASN A 708 -47.59 -16.70 -9.02
CA ASN A 708 -48.36 -16.35 -7.83
C ASN A 708 -48.75 -14.85 -7.77
N ASP A 709 -49.88 -14.46 -8.36
CA ASP A 709 -50.41 -13.09 -8.30
C ASP A 709 -49.39 -12.00 -8.77
N CYS A 710 -48.57 -12.30 -9.79
CA CYS A 710 -47.43 -11.47 -10.20
C CYS A 710 -47.85 -10.41 -11.25
N ASP A 711 -48.45 -9.31 -10.78
CA ASP A 711 -49.22 -8.38 -11.64
C ASP A 711 -48.47 -7.11 -12.12
N ASP A 712 -49.02 -6.44 -13.14
CA ASP A 712 -48.59 -5.11 -13.65
C ASP A 712 -47.12 -5.04 -14.16
N ASN A 713 -46.41 -6.16 -14.34
CA ASN A 713 -45.01 -6.15 -14.76
C ASN A 713 -44.86 -5.92 -16.28
N THR A 714 -43.77 -5.27 -16.69
CA THR A 714 -43.47 -4.92 -18.09
C THR A 714 -42.18 -5.58 -18.55
N LEU A 715 -42.28 -6.51 -19.50
CA LEU A 715 -41.17 -7.21 -20.16
C LEU A 715 -41.05 -6.68 -21.61
N THR A 716 -39.98 -5.93 -21.89
CA THR A 716 -39.72 -5.24 -23.16
C THR A 716 -38.38 -5.65 -23.78
N HIS A 717 -38.34 -6.01 -25.07
CA HIS A 717 -37.09 -6.28 -25.80
C HIS A 717 -36.14 -7.31 -25.14
N ASN A 718 -36.66 -8.26 -24.35
CA ASN A 718 -35.84 -9.28 -23.68
C ASN A 718 -35.63 -10.51 -24.57
N THR A 719 -34.56 -11.25 -24.32
CA THR A 719 -34.16 -12.42 -25.12
C THR A 719 -34.22 -13.69 -24.26
N ALA A 720 -34.96 -14.70 -24.72
CA ALA A 720 -35.13 -16.00 -24.06
C ALA A 720 -34.98 -17.16 -25.06
N LYS A 721 -33.72 -17.54 -25.34
CA LYS A 721 -33.35 -18.59 -26.31
C LYS A 721 -32.90 -19.90 -25.64
N ASN A 722 -33.17 -21.04 -26.27
CA ASN A 722 -32.58 -22.36 -25.95
C ASN A 722 -32.89 -22.93 -24.53
N ASN A 723 -33.93 -22.45 -23.83
CA ASN A 723 -34.24 -22.92 -22.48
C ASN A 723 -35.00 -24.25 -22.50
N THR A 724 -34.84 -25.09 -21.47
CA THR A 724 -35.39 -26.47 -21.47
C THR A 724 -36.82 -26.59 -20.92
N GLN A 725 -37.55 -25.48 -20.84
CA GLN A 725 -39.01 -25.40 -20.67
C GLN A 725 -39.53 -24.27 -21.59
N HIS A 726 -40.39 -23.38 -21.11
CA HIS A 726 -40.87 -22.21 -21.88
C HIS A 726 -39.82 -21.10 -21.98
N GLY A 727 -39.88 -20.30 -23.05
CA GLY A 727 -39.07 -19.09 -23.15
C GLY A 727 -39.53 -18.01 -22.16
N ILE A 728 -40.82 -17.66 -22.17
CA ILE A 728 -41.47 -16.81 -21.16
C ILE A 728 -42.73 -17.50 -20.64
N CYS A 729 -42.97 -17.50 -19.32
CA CYS A 729 -44.13 -18.14 -18.70
C CYS A 729 -44.78 -17.25 -17.63
N LEU A 730 -46.11 -17.08 -17.73
CA LEU A 730 -46.99 -16.48 -16.72
C LEU A 730 -47.83 -17.62 -16.10
N ASN A 731 -47.89 -17.72 -14.77
CA ASN A 731 -48.56 -18.83 -14.09
C ASN A 731 -49.26 -18.41 -12.77
N ASP A 732 -50.33 -19.10 -12.41
CA ASP A 732 -51.09 -18.89 -11.16
C ASP A 732 -51.51 -17.41 -10.96
N ASP A 733 -52.51 -17.01 -11.76
CA ASP A 733 -53.30 -15.77 -11.64
C ASP A 733 -52.48 -14.46 -11.72
N CYS A 734 -51.47 -14.42 -12.59
CA CYS A 734 -50.69 -13.21 -12.92
C CYS A 734 -51.38 -12.32 -13.95
N ASP A 735 -51.85 -11.14 -13.56
CA ASP A 735 -52.72 -10.27 -14.36
C ASP A 735 -52.04 -8.98 -14.85
N ASN A 736 -52.60 -8.40 -15.92
CA ASN A 736 -52.23 -7.07 -16.46
C ASN A 736 -50.76 -6.89 -16.93
N ASN A 737 -49.96 -7.96 -16.99
CA ASN A 737 -48.56 -7.87 -17.42
C ASN A 737 -48.45 -7.52 -18.92
N THR A 738 -47.44 -6.73 -19.29
CA THR A 738 -47.16 -6.38 -20.68
C THR A 738 -45.87 -7.06 -21.16
N LEU A 739 -45.98 -7.97 -22.11
CA LEU A 739 -44.88 -8.64 -22.80
C LEU A 739 -44.81 -8.07 -24.21
N SER A 740 -43.80 -7.26 -24.52
CA SER A 740 -43.66 -6.69 -25.88
C SER A 740 -42.26 -6.70 -26.47
N TYR A 741 -42.18 -6.93 -27.78
CA TYR A 741 -40.94 -6.97 -28.56
C TYR A 741 -39.85 -7.93 -28.05
N ASN A 742 -40.22 -8.96 -27.28
CA ASN A 742 -39.28 -9.95 -26.76
C ASN A 742 -39.01 -11.05 -27.82
N THR A 743 -37.79 -11.60 -27.83
CA THR A 743 -37.34 -12.65 -28.76
C THR A 743 -37.21 -13.99 -28.03
N VAL A 744 -38.02 -14.97 -28.43
CA VAL A 744 -38.39 -16.14 -27.61
C VAL A 744 -38.29 -17.44 -28.43
N ASN A 745 -37.05 -17.90 -28.64
CA ASN A 745 -36.72 -18.84 -29.72
C ASN A 745 -36.13 -20.18 -29.23
N ASN A 746 -36.43 -21.27 -29.93
CA ASN A 746 -35.76 -22.58 -29.78
C ASN A 746 -35.78 -23.17 -28.34
N ASN A 747 -36.85 -22.91 -27.57
CA ASN A 747 -37.05 -23.48 -26.24
C ASN A 747 -37.79 -24.84 -26.34
N THR A 748 -37.56 -25.78 -25.41
CA THR A 748 -38.05 -27.17 -25.56
C THR A 748 -39.49 -27.41 -25.08
N GLU A 749 -40.19 -26.39 -24.59
CA GLU A 749 -41.65 -26.40 -24.45
C GLU A 749 -42.26 -25.30 -25.32
N SER A 750 -43.34 -24.64 -24.87
CA SER A 750 -43.97 -23.54 -25.64
C SER A 750 -43.17 -22.23 -25.51
N GLY A 751 -43.10 -21.40 -26.56
CA GLY A 751 -42.36 -20.14 -26.55
C GLY A 751 -42.84 -19.18 -25.46
N ILE A 752 -44.08 -18.69 -25.58
CA ILE A 752 -44.78 -17.98 -24.49
C ILE A 752 -45.89 -18.88 -23.91
N ARG A 753 -45.94 -18.99 -22.59
CA ARG A 753 -46.95 -19.73 -21.84
C ARG A 753 -47.77 -18.78 -20.96
N ILE A 754 -49.09 -18.92 -21.01
CA ILE A 754 -50.02 -18.36 -20.02
C ILE A 754 -50.79 -19.53 -19.38
N GLN A 755 -50.60 -19.74 -18.09
CA GLN A 755 -51.13 -20.85 -17.31
C GLN A 755 -51.98 -20.33 -16.16
N GLY A 756 -53.02 -21.08 -15.78
CA GLY A 756 -54.04 -20.65 -14.82
C GLY A 756 -55.29 -20.13 -15.54
N LEU A 757 -56.47 -20.40 -14.99
CA LEU A 757 -57.75 -20.06 -15.62
C LEU A 757 -58.18 -18.61 -15.39
N ASN A 758 -57.62 -17.95 -14.37
CA ASN A 758 -57.93 -16.55 -14.02
C ASN A 758 -56.77 -15.60 -14.36
N THR A 759 -55.71 -16.08 -15.02
CA THR A 759 -54.59 -15.30 -15.55
C THR A 759 -55.05 -14.47 -16.75
N GLU A 760 -55.55 -13.26 -16.49
CA GLU A 760 -56.31 -12.41 -17.41
C GLU A 760 -55.64 -11.05 -17.71
N TYR A 761 -56.16 -10.34 -18.72
CA TYR A 761 -55.81 -8.95 -19.07
C TYR A 761 -54.34 -8.68 -19.46
N ASN A 762 -53.50 -9.70 -19.58
CA ASN A 762 -52.12 -9.56 -20.04
C ASN A 762 -52.08 -9.11 -21.51
N ASN A 763 -51.09 -8.28 -21.84
CA ASN A 763 -50.89 -7.67 -23.16
C ASN A 763 -49.60 -8.22 -23.79
N ILE A 764 -49.75 -9.05 -24.83
CA ILE A 764 -48.65 -9.73 -25.52
C ILE A 764 -48.57 -9.13 -26.93
N THR A 765 -47.64 -8.19 -27.14
CA THR A 765 -47.58 -7.36 -28.36
C THR A 765 -46.22 -7.39 -29.07
N GLY A 766 -46.18 -7.73 -30.36
CA GLY A 766 -44.99 -7.54 -31.20
C GLY A 766 -43.79 -8.47 -30.87
N ASN A 767 -44.02 -9.58 -30.16
CA ASN A 767 -42.94 -10.51 -29.79
C ASN A 767 -42.59 -11.45 -30.96
N PHE A 768 -41.33 -11.86 -31.05
CA PHE A 768 -40.81 -12.84 -32.02
C PHE A 768 -40.71 -14.22 -31.34
N ILE A 769 -41.44 -15.23 -31.85
CA ILE A 769 -41.66 -16.48 -31.11
C ILE A 769 -41.61 -17.70 -32.04
N MET A 770 -40.52 -18.46 -31.99
CA MET A 770 -40.22 -19.42 -33.07
C MET A 770 -39.29 -20.57 -32.72
N PHE A 771 -39.31 -21.62 -33.55
CA PHE A 771 -38.51 -22.85 -33.39
C PHE A 771 -38.73 -23.61 -32.07
N ASN A 772 -39.73 -23.26 -31.25
CA ASN A 772 -39.96 -23.91 -29.96
C ASN A 772 -40.56 -25.33 -30.17
N GLU A 773 -40.16 -26.31 -29.36
CA GLU A 773 -40.52 -27.74 -29.53
C GLU A 773 -41.97 -28.08 -29.13
N PHE A 774 -42.76 -27.10 -28.68
CA PHE A 774 -44.22 -27.17 -28.59
C PHE A 774 -44.86 -25.96 -29.32
N TYR A 775 -45.82 -25.27 -28.70
CA TYR A 775 -46.52 -24.15 -29.33
C TYR A 775 -45.69 -22.87 -29.30
N GLY A 776 -45.87 -21.98 -30.28
CA GLY A 776 -45.34 -20.62 -30.17
C GLY A 776 -45.96 -19.91 -28.96
N ILE A 777 -47.30 -19.87 -28.91
CA ILE A 777 -48.05 -19.41 -27.73
C ILE A 777 -48.99 -20.50 -27.23
N ASN A 778 -49.02 -20.73 -25.91
CA ASN A 778 -49.91 -21.69 -25.25
C ASN A 778 -50.66 -21.00 -24.10
N THR A 779 -51.99 -20.83 -24.20
CA THR A 779 -52.80 -20.10 -23.21
C THR A 779 -54.02 -20.88 -22.69
N GLU A 780 -54.14 -20.87 -21.36
CA GLU A 780 -55.31 -21.34 -20.58
C GLU A 780 -56.09 -20.20 -19.92
N GLY A 781 -55.47 -19.04 -19.75
CA GLY A 781 -56.10 -17.85 -19.16
C GLY A 781 -57.01 -17.13 -20.15
N GLY A 782 -58.11 -16.55 -19.65
CA GLY A 782 -59.07 -15.79 -20.46
C GLY A 782 -58.70 -14.32 -20.62
N SER A 783 -59.41 -13.60 -21.50
CA SER A 783 -59.41 -12.13 -21.55
C SER A 783 -58.05 -11.45 -21.84
N ASN A 784 -57.02 -12.21 -22.25
CA ASN A 784 -55.71 -11.66 -22.64
C ASN A 784 -55.74 -11.11 -24.07
N TYR A 785 -54.81 -10.21 -24.38
CA TYR A 785 -54.70 -9.51 -25.66
C TYR A 785 -53.39 -9.87 -26.38
N PHE A 786 -53.51 -10.38 -27.61
CA PHE A 786 -52.39 -10.76 -28.47
C PHE A 786 -52.39 -9.92 -29.75
N TYR A 787 -51.35 -9.11 -29.96
CA TYR A 787 -51.26 -8.17 -31.08
C TYR A 787 -49.92 -8.23 -31.82
N ARG A 788 -49.93 -8.34 -33.15
CA ARG A 788 -48.71 -8.27 -34.00
C ARG A 788 -47.53 -9.17 -33.62
N ASN A 789 -47.74 -10.25 -32.86
CA ASN A 789 -46.67 -11.20 -32.59
C ASN A 789 -46.34 -11.98 -33.87
N CYS A 790 -45.06 -12.21 -34.13
CA CYS A 790 -44.58 -13.07 -35.21
C CYS A 790 -44.36 -14.48 -34.65
N ILE A 791 -45.17 -15.44 -35.10
CA ILE A 791 -45.25 -16.78 -34.50
C ILE A 791 -45.06 -17.84 -35.59
N TRP A 792 -43.85 -18.41 -35.69
CA TRP A 792 -43.48 -19.24 -36.84
C TRP A 792 -42.56 -20.42 -36.48
N LEU A 793 -42.58 -21.48 -37.29
CA LEU A 793 -41.70 -22.66 -37.19
C LEU A 793 -41.69 -23.40 -35.82
N ASN A 794 -42.63 -23.11 -34.92
CA ASN A 794 -42.88 -23.92 -33.72
C ASN A 794 -43.59 -25.24 -34.09
N THR A 795 -43.43 -26.31 -33.31
CA THR A 795 -44.01 -27.63 -33.62
C THR A 795 -44.64 -28.27 -32.38
N PRO A 796 -45.88 -28.81 -32.41
CA PRO A 796 -46.62 -29.23 -33.59
C PRO A 796 -47.41 -28.12 -34.30
N ASP A 797 -47.83 -27.09 -33.57
CA ASP A 797 -48.70 -26.02 -34.04
C ASP A 797 -48.21 -24.66 -33.53
N GLN A 798 -48.56 -23.55 -34.19
CA GLN A 798 -48.09 -22.22 -33.76
C GLN A 798 -48.78 -21.70 -32.49
N ILE A 799 -50.04 -22.05 -32.26
CA ILE A 799 -50.83 -21.61 -31.10
C ILE A 799 -51.64 -22.77 -30.51
N LEU A 800 -51.72 -22.82 -29.18
CA LEU A 800 -52.82 -23.42 -28.44
C LEU A 800 -53.53 -22.34 -27.62
N ASP A 801 -54.80 -22.08 -27.92
CA ASP A 801 -55.70 -21.25 -27.11
C ASP A 801 -56.90 -22.10 -26.67
N THR A 802 -57.17 -22.12 -25.36
CA THR A 802 -58.25 -22.91 -24.76
C THR A 802 -59.30 -22.05 -24.05
N ALA A 803 -59.17 -20.72 -24.11
CA ALA A 803 -60.02 -19.76 -23.41
C ALA A 803 -60.59 -18.71 -24.39
N ASN A 804 -61.10 -17.58 -23.85
CA ASN A 804 -61.65 -16.48 -24.65
C ASN A 804 -60.65 -15.33 -24.72
N ASN A 805 -59.61 -15.46 -25.55
CA ASN A 805 -58.59 -14.42 -25.75
C ASN A 805 -58.84 -13.59 -27.03
N THR A 806 -58.24 -12.41 -27.10
CA THR A 806 -58.36 -11.50 -28.24
C THR A 806 -57.09 -11.53 -29.09
N TRP A 807 -57.21 -11.96 -30.34
CA TRP A 807 -56.11 -12.05 -31.30
C TRP A 807 -56.34 -11.07 -32.46
N SER A 808 -55.38 -10.18 -32.75
CA SER A 808 -55.45 -9.23 -33.86
C SER A 808 -54.07 -8.99 -34.48
N GLU A 809 -53.97 -8.93 -35.81
CA GLU A 809 -52.74 -8.62 -36.56
C GLU A 809 -51.51 -9.51 -36.27
N ASN A 810 -51.62 -10.61 -35.51
CA ASN A 810 -50.54 -11.60 -35.32
C ASN A 810 -50.29 -12.38 -36.61
N ILE A 811 -49.02 -12.72 -36.89
CA ILE A 811 -48.56 -13.17 -38.20
C ILE A 811 -47.85 -14.54 -38.10
N TYR A 812 -48.04 -15.35 -39.13
CA TYR A 812 -47.45 -16.67 -39.32
C TYR A 812 -47.04 -16.73 -40.79
N ASP A 813 -45.75 -16.59 -41.09
CA ASP A 813 -45.31 -16.26 -42.45
C ASP A 813 -45.27 -17.48 -43.40
N ASP A 814 -45.40 -17.21 -44.70
CA ASP A 814 -45.15 -18.15 -45.79
C ASP A 814 -44.07 -17.70 -46.79
N GLY A 815 -43.42 -16.56 -46.55
CA GLY A 815 -42.14 -16.15 -47.16
C GLY A 815 -42.17 -14.75 -47.76
N GLY A 816 -42.45 -13.74 -46.93
CA GLY A 816 -42.49 -12.35 -47.33
C GLY A 816 -41.16 -11.58 -47.19
N ASP A 817 -41.31 -10.29 -47.45
CA ASP A 817 -40.45 -9.12 -47.17
C ASP A 817 -41.51 -8.04 -46.82
N TRP A 818 -41.38 -7.39 -45.66
CA TRP A 818 -42.49 -6.63 -45.04
C TRP A 818 -42.27 -5.12 -44.88
N ASP A 819 -41.04 -4.65 -44.78
CA ASP A 819 -40.67 -3.23 -44.82
C ASP A 819 -40.12 -2.79 -46.19
N GLY A 820 -39.57 -3.72 -46.99
CA GLY A 820 -39.19 -3.49 -48.39
C GLY A 820 -37.72 -3.17 -48.62
N ASP A 821 -36.83 -3.56 -47.71
CA ASP A 821 -35.38 -3.31 -47.80
C ASP A 821 -34.66 -4.21 -48.83
N GLY A 822 -35.21 -5.41 -49.09
CA GLY A 822 -34.68 -6.42 -50.00
C GLY A 822 -34.29 -7.75 -49.33
N LEU A 823 -34.26 -7.79 -48.00
CA LEU A 823 -34.06 -9.01 -47.21
C LEU A 823 -35.43 -9.68 -46.97
N LEU A 824 -35.49 -11.01 -47.03
CA LEU A 824 -36.74 -11.74 -46.79
C LEU A 824 -36.91 -11.97 -45.29
N ASN A 825 -38.13 -11.94 -44.76
CA ASN A 825 -38.48 -12.18 -43.33
C ASN A 825 -37.81 -13.41 -42.68
N ARG A 826 -37.48 -14.43 -43.49
CA ARG A 826 -36.77 -15.66 -43.09
C ARG A 826 -35.25 -15.49 -43.01
N ASP A 827 -34.71 -14.69 -43.91
CA ASP A 827 -33.29 -14.47 -44.09
C ASP A 827 -32.82 -13.32 -43.19
N GLU A 828 -33.64 -12.29 -42.97
CA GLU A 828 -33.55 -11.34 -41.85
C GLU A 828 -33.37 -12.07 -40.52
N LEU A 829 -34.33 -12.95 -40.22
CA LEU A 829 -34.29 -13.84 -39.07
C LEU A 829 -33.03 -14.75 -39.03
N SER A 830 -32.41 -15.04 -40.18
CA SER A 830 -31.17 -15.81 -40.22
C SER A 830 -29.93 -14.97 -39.87
N ASN A 831 -30.04 -13.64 -39.98
CA ASN A 831 -29.07 -12.63 -39.51
C ASN A 831 -29.49 -12.00 -38.16
N GLU A 832 -30.60 -12.46 -37.56
CA GLU A 832 -31.25 -11.94 -36.35
C GLU A 832 -31.83 -10.50 -36.44
N THR A 833 -32.07 -9.99 -37.65
CA THR A 833 -32.67 -8.66 -37.89
C THR A 833 -34.21 -8.66 -37.84
N SER A 834 -34.85 -7.50 -38.05
CA SER A 834 -36.25 -7.23 -37.67
C SER A 834 -37.20 -6.96 -38.87
N PRO A 835 -38.16 -7.87 -39.21
CA PRO A 835 -39.07 -7.81 -40.38
C PRO A 835 -40.21 -6.79 -40.30
N PHE A 836 -39.91 -5.62 -39.76
CA PHE A 836 -40.76 -4.43 -39.68
C PHE A 836 -39.93 -3.12 -39.66
N LEU A 837 -38.60 -3.21 -39.78
CA LEU A 837 -37.62 -2.14 -39.66
C LEU A 837 -36.54 -2.39 -40.73
N ASN A 838 -36.50 -1.55 -41.76
CA ASN A 838 -35.53 -1.63 -42.87
C ASN A 838 -34.06 -1.29 -42.47
N ASP A 839 -33.76 -1.26 -41.18
CA ASP A 839 -32.63 -0.63 -40.50
C ASP A 839 -32.80 -1.02 -39.01
N THR A 840 -32.19 -2.12 -38.60
CA THR A 840 -32.46 -2.79 -37.32
C THR A 840 -31.76 -2.11 -36.13
N ASP A 841 -30.56 -1.55 -36.32
CA ASP A 841 -29.78 -0.94 -35.25
C ASP A 841 -29.76 0.61 -35.26
N SER A 842 -30.36 1.22 -36.29
CA SER A 842 -30.60 2.66 -36.46
C SER A 842 -29.38 3.50 -36.86
N ASP A 843 -28.47 2.97 -37.69
CA ASP A 843 -27.29 3.69 -38.19
C ASP A 843 -27.45 4.36 -39.57
N VAL A 844 -28.56 4.08 -40.27
CA VAL A 844 -28.99 4.57 -41.61
C VAL A 844 -28.56 3.67 -42.79
N LEU A 845 -27.75 2.63 -42.59
CA LEU A 845 -27.68 1.52 -43.54
C LEU A 845 -28.95 0.64 -43.49
N PRO A 846 -29.36 0.00 -44.61
CA PRO A 846 -30.42 -1.02 -44.57
C PRO A 846 -29.90 -2.45 -44.43
N ASP A 847 -30.53 -3.25 -43.56
CA ASP A 847 -30.14 -4.64 -43.25
C ASP A 847 -29.88 -5.48 -44.51
N GLY A 848 -30.76 -5.39 -45.52
CA GLY A 848 -30.68 -6.10 -46.79
C GLY A 848 -29.58 -5.61 -47.73
N TRP A 849 -29.14 -4.36 -47.60
CA TRP A 849 -27.93 -3.88 -48.28
C TRP A 849 -26.68 -4.38 -47.56
N GLU A 850 -26.62 -4.25 -46.24
CA GLU A 850 -25.47 -4.71 -45.43
C GLU A 850 -25.21 -6.20 -45.60
N VAL A 851 -26.25 -7.04 -45.49
CA VAL A 851 -26.17 -8.49 -45.71
C VAL A 851 -25.78 -8.84 -47.16
N THR A 852 -26.11 -7.98 -48.13
CA THR A 852 -25.69 -8.16 -49.52
C THR A 852 -24.19 -7.83 -49.69
N ASN A 853 -23.69 -6.83 -48.97
CA ASN A 853 -22.29 -6.35 -49.06
C ASN A 853 -21.37 -6.91 -47.97
N SER A 854 -21.84 -7.86 -47.15
CA SER A 854 -21.10 -8.57 -46.09
C SER A 854 -20.74 -7.76 -44.83
N LEU A 855 -21.51 -6.71 -44.52
CA LEU A 855 -21.46 -5.94 -43.26
C LEU A 855 -22.33 -6.61 -42.17
N ASP A 856 -22.36 -6.06 -40.94
CA ASP A 856 -23.05 -6.66 -39.78
C ASP A 856 -24.24 -5.79 -39.30
N PRO A 857 -25.50 -6.07 -39.71
CA PRO A 857 -26.71 -5.25 -39.50
C PRO A 857 -27.25 -5.25 -38.05
N LEU A 858 -26.34 -5.39 -37.10
CA LEU A 858 -26.51 -5.35 -35.65
C LEU A 858 -25.37 -4.54 -34.98
N ASN A 859 -24.50 -3.91 -35.78
CA ASN A 859 -23.30 -3.20 -35.41
C ASN A 859 -23.23 -1.78 -36.02
N ALA A 860 -24.08 -0.88 -35.50
CA ALA A 860 -24.18 0.57 -35.72
C ALA A 860 -22.90 1.44 -35.55
N SER A 861 -21.73 0.84 -35.69
CA SER A 861 -20.42 1.48 -35.75
C SER A 861 -19.62 1.14 -37.00
N ASP A 862 -20.03 0.17 -37.83
CA ASP A 862 -19.33 -0.10 -39.11
C ASP A 862 -19.79 0.77 -40.29
N ALA A 863 -20.98 1.40 -40.28
CA ALA A 863 -21.32 2.47 -41.25
C ALA A 863 -20.30 3.63 -41.32
N VAL A 864 -19.53 3.83 -40.24
CA VAL A 864 -18.47 4.85 -40.14
C VAL A 864 -17.04 4.27 -40.17
N ASP A 865 -16.90 2.96 -40.38
CA ASP A 865 -15.62 2.33 -40.71
C ASP A 865 -15.39 2.35 -42.24
N ASP A 866 -14.12 2.22 -42.60
CA ASP A 866 -13.50 2.25 -43.94
C ASP A 866 -12.95 0.84 -44.16
N PHE A 867 -13.67 0.00 -44.93
CA PHE A 867 -13.52 -1.45 -44.88
C PHE A 867 -12.41 -2.00 -45.81
N ASP A 868 -12.29 -1.44 -47.01
CA ASP A 868 -11.31 -1.78 -48.03
C ASP A 868 -10.03 -0.91 -47.96
N LEU A 869 -10.09 0.23 -47.27
CA LEU A 869 -9.05 1.24 -47.05
C LEU A 869 -8.83 2.23 -48.21
N ASP A 870 -9.89 2.48 -48.96
CA ASP A 870 -10.05 3.53 -49.98
C ASP A 870 -10.02 4.97 -49.38
N GLY A 871 -10.74 5.18 -48.28
CA GLY A 871 -10.89 6.48 -47.61
C GLY A 871 -12.32 7.07 -47.57
N LEU A 872 -13.31 6.39 -48.14
CA LEU A 872 -14.74 6.56 -47.84
C LEU A 872 -15.11 5.80 -46.53
N THR A 873 -16.39 5.82 -46.15
CA THR A 873 -16.95 4.88 -45.17
C THR A 873 -18.12 4.13 -45.80
N ASN A 874 -18.49 2.97 -45.26
CA ASN A 874 -19.59 2.14 -45.77
C ASN A 874 -20.88 2.95 -46.05
N LEU A 875 -21.19 3.96 -45.22
CA LEU A 875 -22.31 4.88 -45.45
C LEU A 875 -22.10 5.89 -46.58
N ASP A 876 -20.91 6.46 -46.74
CA ASP A 876 -20.61 7.31 -47.91
C ASP A 876 -20.69 6.48 -49.20
N GLU A 877 -20.26 5.23 -49.19
CA GLU A 877 -20.29 4.30 -50.33
C GLU A 877 -21.72 3.92 -50.72
N TYR A 878 -22.57 3.55 -49.75
CA TYR A 878 -24.01 3.36 -49.95
C TYR A 878 -24.69 4.58 -50.61
N ASN A 879 -24.26 5.80 -50.26
CA ASN A 879 -24.82 7.04 -50.80
C ASN A 879 -24.32 7.37 -52.23
N ASN A 880 -23.14 6.87 -52.63
CA ASN A 880 -22.58 7.12 -53.97
C ASN A 880 -22.80 5.95 -54.95
N GLY A 881 -23.03 4.73 -54.45
CA GLY A 881 -23.32 3.54 -55.25
C GLY A 881 -22.10 2.65 -55.57
N THR A 882 -21.05 2.76 -54.76
CA THR A 882 -19.80 1.99 -54.84
C THR A 882 -19.87 0.68 -54.02
N ASP A 883 -18.93 -0.25 -54.20
CA ASP A 883 -18.87 -1.52 -53.45
C ASP A 883 -17.89 -1.42 -52.27
N PRO A 884 -18.34 -1.50 -51.00
CA PRO A 884 -17.49 -1.42 -49.80
C PRO A 884 -16.47 -2.56 -49.63
N ASN A 885 -16.24 -3.36 -50.68
CA ASN A 885 -15.26 -4.44 -50.73
C ASN A 885 -14.22 -4.28 -51.86
N ASP A 886 -14.33 -3.27 -52.75
CA ASP A 886 -13.45 -3.12 -53.92
C ASP A 886 -13.09 -1.65 -54.23
N MET A 887 -11.87 -1.27 -53.84
CA MET A 887 -11.29 0.09 -53.85
C MET A 887 -11.05 0.76 -55.23
N ASP A 888 -11.79 0.35 -56.24
CA ASP A 888 -11.68 0.73 -57.67
C ASP A 888 -12.95 0.17 -58.36
N THR A 889 -14.14 0.68 -57.98
CA THR A 889 -15.45 0.05 -58.27
C THR A 889 -15.69 -0.22 -59.76
N ASP A 890 -15.16 0.61 -60.66
CA ASP A 890 -15.30 0.43 -62.11
C ASP A 890 -14.05 -0.13 -62.83
N GLY A 891 -12.89 -0.16 -62.17
CA GLY A 891 -11.65 -0.76 -62.66
C GLY A 891 -10.80 0.15 -63.56
N ASP A 892 -11.01 1.46 -63.50
CA ASP A 892 -10.21 2.49 -64.16
C ASP A 892 -8.75 2.56 -63.65
N GLY A 893 -8.55 2.38 -62.33
CA GLY A 893 -7.25 2.50 -61.67
C GLY A 893 -7.03 3.79 -60.86
N LEU A 894 -8.05 4.64 -60.71
CA LEU A 894 -8.23 5.48 -59.53
C LEU A 894 -8.81 4.64 -58.36
N ASN A 895 -9.18 5.32 -57.28
CA ASN A 895 -9.95 4.72 -56.18
C ASN A 895 -11.10 5.67 -55.83
N ASP A 896 -12.25 5.12 -55.48
CA ASP A 896 -13.53 5.79 -55.37
C ASP A 896 -13.49 7.05 -54.48
N GLY A 897 -12.78 6.99 -53.36
CA GLY A 897 -12.53 8.10 -52.46
C GLY A 897 -11.57 9.16 -53.04
N ALA A 898 -10.61 8.79 -53.89
CA ALA A 898 -9.83 9.78 -54.65
C ALA A 898 -10.69 10.46 -55.73
N GLU A 899 -11.55 9.70 -56.41
CA GLU A 899 -12.48 10.25 -57.40
C GLU A 899 -13.45 11.25 -56.77
N LEU A 900 -14.22 10.82 -55.77
CA LEU A 900 -15.27 11.62 -55.15
C LEU A 900 -14.72 12.76 -54.28
N LEU A 901 -13.56 12.60 -53.62
CA LEU A 901 -13.01 13.61 -52.70
C LEU A 901 -11.89 14.49 -53.30
N ILE A 902 -11.25 14.08 -54.41
CA ILE A 902 -10.09 14.80 -54.99
C ILE A 902 -10.36 15.26 -56.43
N TYR A 903 -10.85 14.38 -57.32
CA TYR A 903 -10.92 14.65 -58.76
C TYR A 903 -12.31 15.10 -59.26
N SER A 904 -13.37 14.81 -58.51
CA SER A 904 -14.78 15.04 -58.86
C SER A 904 -15.26 14.26 -60.09
N THR A 905 -14.65 13.10 -60.33
CA THR A 905 -15.05 12.08 -61.32
C THR A 905 -16.15 11.17 -60.77
N ASN A 906 -16.60 10.18 -61.55
CA ASN A 906 -17.68 9.27 -61.16
C ASN A 906 -17.19 7.80 -61.12
N ALA A 907 -16.87 7.32 -59.92
CA ALA A 907 -16.38 5.97 -59.57
C ALA A 907 -17.34 4.78 -59.85
N THR A 908 -18.18 4.91 -60.87
CA THR A 908 -19.07 3.87 -61.40
C THR A 908 -19.07 3.86 -62.94
N ASN A 909 -18.14 4.59 -63.56
CA ASN A 909 -18.07 4.89 -64.98
C ASN A 909 -16.65 5.39 -65.36
N THR A 910 -15.83 4.48 -65.92
CA THR A 910 -14.41 4.61 -66.29
C THR A 910 -14.04 5.69 -67.34
N ASP A 911 -14.89 6.66 -67.64
CA ASP A 911 -14.77 7.67 -68.71
C ASP A 911 -15.83 8.76 -68.44
N THR A 912 -15.56 9.65 -67.48
CA THR A 912 -16.57 10.55 -66.89
C THR A 912 -17.11 11.60 -67.87
N ASP A 913 -16.31 12.05 -68.84
CA ASP A 913 -16.74 13.06 -69.81
C ASP A 913 -17.02 12.54 -71.24
N GLY A 914 -16.60 11.32 -71.57
CA GLY A 914 -16.95 10.62 -72.82
C GLY A 914 -16.00 10.88 -73.99
N ASP A 915 -14.78 11.34 -73.71
CA ASP A 915 -13.68 11.60 -74.63
C ASP A 915 -13.10 10.32 -75.28
N GLY A 916 -13.01 9.24 -74.51
CA GLY A 916 -12.43 7.96 -74.92
C GLY A 916 -11.05 7.62 -74.30
N LEU A 917 -10.52 8.47 -73.44
CA LEU A 917 -9.58 8.09 -72.38
C LEU A 917 -10.35 7.51 -71.18
N SER A 918 -9.64 7.20 -70.09
CA SER A 918 -10.23 6.86 -68.79
C SER A 918 -9.69 7.82 -67.74
N ASP A 919 -10.47 8.10 -66.71
CA ASP A 919 -10.18 9.14 -65.73
C ASP A 919 -8.80 8.97 -65.07
N GLY A 920 -8.41 7.74 -64.74
CA GLY A 920 -7.09 7.36 -64.24
C GLY A 920 -6.00 7.35 -65.32
N VAL A 921 -6.32 7.01 -66.58
CA VAL A 921 -5.37 7.18 -67.70
C VAL A 921 -5.03 8.67 -67.88
N GLU A 922 -6.03 9.55 -67.85
CA GLU A 922 -5.86 10.99 -67.90
C GLU A 922 -5.02 11.51 -66.74
N ILE A 923 -5.51 11.32 -65.51
CA ILE A 923 -4.94 11.92 -64.29
C ILE A 923 -3.55 11.34 -63.98
N LEU A 924 -3.31 10.04 -64.22
CA LEU A 924 -2.05 9.38 -63.87
C LEU A 924 -1.04 9.34 -65.02
N THR A 925 -1.46 9.42 -66.29
CA THR A 925 -0.57 9.26 -67.47
C THR A 925 -0.43 10.52 -68.32
N HIS A 926 -1.51 11.23 -68.62
CA HIS A 926 -1.50 12.32 -69.60
C HIS A 926 -1.46 13.73 -68.97
N GLY A 927 -2.08 13.91 -67.80
CA GLY A 927 -2.20 15.20 -67.11
C GLY A 927 -3.31 16.10 -67.64
N THR A 928 -4.26 15.52 -68.37
CA THR A 928 -5.53 16.10 -68.82
C THR A 928 -6.57 16.11 -67.69
N ASN A 929 -7.81 16.52 -67.95
CA ASN A 929 -8.81 16.82 -66.94
C ASN A 929 -10.15 16.13 -67.22
N ALA A 930 -10.30 14.90 -66.69
CA ALA A 930 -11.38 13.91 -66.82
C ALA A 930 -12.81 14.31 -66.42
N VAL A 931 -13.14 15.60 -66.51
CA VAL A 931 -14.49 16.17 -66.37
C VAL A 931 -14.75 17.22 -67.47
N ASN A 932 -13.92 17.23 -68.51
CA ASN A 932 -13.83 18.23 -69.58
C ASN A 932 -13.00 17.68 -70.79
N PRO A 933 -13.64 17.24 -71.89
CA PRO A 933 -13.04 16.43 -72.95
C PRO A 933 -12.21 17.23 -73.98
N ASP A 934 -11.67 18.37 -73.59
CA ASP A 934 -10.90 19.36 -74.39
C ASP A 934 -10.13 20.22 -73.39
N THR A 935 -9.01 19.71 -72.87
CA THR A 935 -8.33 20.27 -71.68
C THR A 935 -7.78 21.68 -71.90
N ASP A 936 -7.54 22.11 -73.14
CA ASP A 936 -6.89 23.39 -73.43
C ASP A 936 -7.69 24.43 -74.23
N ASP A 937 -8.99 24.16 -74.46
CA ASP A 937 -9.99 25.00 -75.14
C ASP A 937 -9.71 25.21 -76.67
N ASP A 938 -9.13 24.24 -77.38
CA ASP A 938 -8.77 24.36 -78.82
C ASP A 938 -9.75 23.75 -79.83
N LEU A 939 -10.72 22.96 -79.34
CA LEU A 939 -11.78 22.24 -80.08
C LEU A 939 -11.37 20.89 -80.70
N MET A 940 -10.20 20.35 -80.39
CA MET A 940 -9.92 18.90 -80.49
C MET A 940 -10.36 18.18 -79.20
N LEU A 941 -10.32 16.84 -79.16
CA LEU A 941 -10.57 16.05 -77.94
C LEU A 941 -9.29 15.38 -77.48
N ASP A 942 -9.04 15.35 -76.17
CA ASP A 942 -7.78 14.90 -75.58
C ASP A 942 -7.40 13.46 -76.00
N GLY A 943 -8.36 12.53 -75.99
CA GLY A 943 -8.22 11.15 -76.45
C GLY A 943 -8.01 11.01 -77.95
N TRP A 944 -8.59 11.90 -78.75
CA TRP A 944 -8.30 11.97 -80.19
C TRP A 944 -6.88 12.48 -80.45
N GLU A 945 -6.46 13.51 -79.71
CA GLU A 945 -5.11 14.03 -79.77
C GLU A 945 -4.06 12.98 -79.36
N ILE A 946 -4.27 12.29 -78.24
CA ILE A 946 -3.37 11.22 -77.80
C ILE A 946 -3.32 10.08 -78.82
N GLN A 947 -4.44 9.73 -79.46
CA GLN A 947 -4.48 8.73 -80.53
C GLN A 947 -3.59 9.12 -81.72
N HIS A 948 -3.65 10.37 -82.17
CA HIS A 948 -2.81 10.91 -83.26
C HIS A 948 -1.44 11.43 -82.76
N SER A 949 -1.19 11.26 -81.46
CA SER A 949 0.03 11.63 -80.73
C SER A 949 0.38 13.13 -80.83
N LEU A 950 -0.65 13.99 -80.79
CA LEU A 950 -0.60 15.43 -80.53
C LEU A 950 -0.36 15.69 -79.02
N ASP A 951 -0.70 16.86 -78.51
CA ASP A 951 -0.24 17.34 -77.20
C ASP A 951 -1.35 18.18 -76.51
N PRO A 952 -2.35 17.54 -75.86
CA PRO A 952 -3.63 18.11 -75.37
C PRO A 952 -3.49 19.03 -74.14
N LEU A 953 -2.38 19.74 -74.09
CA LEU A 953 -2.00 20.76 -73.10
C LEU A 953 -1.38 21.97 -73.82
N LYS A 954 -1.56 22.08 -75.16
CA LYS A 954 -0.97 23.02 -76.10
C LYS A 954 -1.86 23.34 -77.34
N ALA A 955 -2.96 24.05 -77.11
CA ALA A 955 -3.84 24.82 -78.02
C ALA A 955 -3.22 25.66 -79.18
N ILE A 956 -1.91 25.60 -79.36
CA ILE A 956 -1.16 26.14 -80.49
C ILE A 956 -0.96 25.09 -81.60
N ASP A 957 -1.14 23.80 -81.33
CA ASP A 957 -0.87 22.73 -82.28
C ASP A 957 -2.07 22.38 -83.19
N ALA A 958 -3.33 22.64 -82.79
CA ALA A 958 -4.47 22.82 -83.72
C ALA A 958 -4.19 23.79 -84.90
N LEU A 959 -3.22 24.70 -84.73
CA LEU A 959 -2.80 25.68 -85.73
C LEU A 959 -1.54 25.26 -86.52
N VAL A 960 -1.05 24.04 -86.31
CA VAL A 960 0.07 23.42 -87.03
C VAL A 960 -0.45 22.56 -88.18
N ASP A 961 0.37 22.51 -89.23
CA ASP A 961 0.30 21.71 -90.44
C ASP A 961 1.54 20.79 -90.31
N TYR A 962 1.32 19.55 -89.87
CA TYR A 962 2.40 18.69 -89.33
C TYR A 962 3.14 17.88 -90.38
N ASP A 963 2.45 17.50 -91.45
CA ASP A 963 2.91 16.67 -92.55
C ASP A 963 3.35 17.51 -93.78
N GLY A 964 2.74 18.68 -93.98
CA GLY A 964 2.98 19.60 -95.08
C GLY A 964 1.95 19.55 -96.22
N ASP A 965 0.79 18.92 -96.01
CA ASP A 965 -0.31 18.81 -96.98
C ASP A 965 -0.99 20.16 -97.26
N GLY A 966 -1.36 20.89 -96.20
CA GLY A 966 -2.01 22.19 -96.26
C GLY A 966 -3.34 22.31 -95.51
N LEU A 967 -3.86 21.23 -94.93
CA LEU A 967 -4.75 21.28 -93.77
C LEU A 967 -3.96 21.65 -92.49
N LYS A 968 -4.62 21.56 -91.32
CA LYS A 968 -4.05 21.73 -89.98
C LYS A 968 -4.72 20.75 -89.04
N ASN A 969 -4.08 20.37 -87.92
CA ASN A 969 -4.57 19.34 -87.01
C ASN A 969 -6.08 19.47 -86.66
N LEU A 970 -6.56 20.69 -86.37
CA LEU A 970 -7.98 20.94 -86.08
C LEU A 970 -8.90 20.85 -87.32
N GLU A 971 -8.42 21.24 -88.50
CA GLU A 971 -9.16 21.02 -89.75
C GLU A 971 -9.22 19.51 -90.06
N GLU A 972 -8.15 18.76 -89.77
CA GLU A 972 -8.05 17.30 -89.96
C GLU A 972 -8.94 16.53 -88.98
N PHE A 973 -8.99 16.94 -87.71
CA PHE A 973 -10.00 16.49 -86.73
C PHE A 973 -11.44 16.66 -87.26
N ASN A 974 -11.73 17.80 -87.89
CA ASN A 974 -13.04 18.08 -88.49
C ASN A 974 -13.34 17.25 -89.77
N TYR A 975 -12.32 16.66 -90.41
CA TYR A 975 -12.47 15.75 -91.55
C TYR A 975 -12.23 14.27 -91.20
N ASN A 976 -11.79 13.96 -89.97
CA ASN A 976 -11.37 12.65 -89.49
C ASN A 976 -10.17 12.04 -90.28
N THR A 977 -9.25 12.89 -90.74
CA THR A 977 -7.99 12.49 -91.39
C THR A 977 -6.84 12.36 -90.37
N ASP A 978 -5.74 11.67 -90.71
CA ASP A 978 -4.58 11.53 -89.82
C ASP A 978 -3.64 12.74 -89.99
N PRO A 979 -3.42 13.60 -88.97
CA PRO A 979 -2.59 14.82 -89.05
C PRO A 979 -1.08 14.56 -89.20
N ARG A 980 -0.71 13.40 -89.76
CA ARG A 980 0.65 12.91 -90.00
C ARG A 980 0.83 12.16 -91.31
N ASP A 981 -0.24 11.92 -92.08
CA ASP A 981 -0.14 11.27 -93.40
C ASP A 981 -0.86 12.08 -94.47
N THR A 982 -0.10 12.51 -95.49
CA THR A 982 -0.53 13.48 -96.53
C THR A 982 -1.57 12.93 -97.51
N ASP A 983 -2.11 11.74 -97.29
CA ASP A 983 -2.87 10.90 -98.23
C ASP A 983 -3.58 9.80 -97.40
N SER A 984 -4.57 10.19 -96.58
CA SER A 984 -5.16 9.34 -95.52
C SER A 984 -5.78 8.02 -96.01
N ASP A 985 -5.95 7.83 -97.32
CA ASP A 985 -6.52 6.63 -97.92
C ASP A 985 -5.65 5.89 -98.97
N ASP A 986 -4.41 6.35 -99.21
CA ASP A 986 -3.40 5.73 -100.10
C ASP A 986 -3.78 5.77 -101.62
N ASP A 987 -4.71 6.64 -102.05
CA ASP A 987 -5.20 6.83 -103.44
C ASP A 987 -4.22 7.61 -104.34
N GLY A 988 -3.46 8.55 -103.78
CA GLY A 988 -2.46 9.35 -104.50
C GLY A 988 -2.80 10.84 -104.68
N TYR A 989 -3.81 11.34 -103.97
CA TYR A 989 -4.12 12.77 -103.83
C TYR A 989 -4.11 13.13 -102.35
N SER A 990 -3.74 14.37 -102.02
CA SER A 990 -3.65 14.77 -100.62
C SER A 990 -4.99 15.20 -100.04
N ASP A 991 -5.13 15.07 -98.73
CA ASP A 991 -6.36 15.34 -98.00
C ASP A 991 -6.83 16.80 -98.22
N TRP A 992 -5.92 17.77 -98.24
CA TRP A 992 -6.21 19.14 -98.67
C TRP A 992 -6.71 19.23 -100.11
N ALA A 993 -6.13 18.46 -101.03
CA ALA A 993 -6.50 18.49 -102.45
C ALA A 993 -7.91 17.90 -102.67
N GLU A 994 -8.28 16.89 -101.89
CA GLU A 994 -9.62 16.28 -101.81
C GLU A 994 -10.64 17.26 -101.20
N VAL A 995 -10.36 17.78 -100.00
CA VAL A 995 -11.19 18.77 -99.29
C VAL A 995 -11.40 20.02 -100.15
N ALA A 996 -10.36 20.51 -100.83
CA ALA A 996 -10.43 21.66 -101.73
C ALA A 996 -11.18 21.36 -103.04
N ALA A 997 -11.24 20.10 -103.49
CA ALA A 997 -12.07 19.66 -104.62
C ALA A 997 -13.54 19.41 -104.21
N GLY A 998 -13.80 19.18 -102.92
CA GLY A 998 -15.10 18.74 -102.39
C GLY A 998 -15.34 17.25 -102.58
N THR A 999 -14.27 16.45 -102.54
CA THR A 999 -14.27 14.98 -102.52
C THR A 999 -14.09 14.46 -101.07
N ASP A 1000 -13.63 13.24 -100.85
CA ASP A 1000 -13.88 12.48 -99.59
C ASP A 1000 -12.58 11.77 -99.16
N PRO A 1001 -11.72 12.41 -98.34
CA PRO A 1001 -10.31 12.02 -98.12
C PRO A 1001 -10.09 10.74 -97.28
N LEU A 1002 -11.11 9.89 -97.19
CA LEU A 1002 -11.12 8.64 -96.42
C LEU A 1002 -11.70 7.48 -97.26
N ASN A 1003 -11.66 7.61 -98.58
CA ASN A 1003 -12.39 6.80 -99.54
C ASN A 1003 -11.65 6.75 -100.89
N PRO A 1004 -10.79 5.72 -101.13
CA PRO A 1004 -9.79 5.69 -102.21
C PRO A 1004 -10.38 5.32 -103.59
N ASN A 1005 -11.50 5.95 -103.89
CA ASN A 1005 -12.33 5.90 -105.08
C ASN A 1005 -12.97 7.28 -105.35
N SER A 1006 -12.66 8.31 -104.55
CA SER A 1006 -13.35 9.61 -104.53
C SER A 1006 -12.60 10.74 -105.23
N HIS A 1007 -11.33 10.51 -105.59
CA HIS A 1007 -10.34 11.45 -106.11
C HIS A 1007 -10.83 12.65 -106.98
N PRO A 1008 -10.11 13.79 -106.99
CA PRO A 1008 -10.40 14.93 -107.86
C PRO A 1008 -10.40 14.57 -109.36
N THR A 1009 -11.09 15.37 -110.18
CA THR A 1009 -11.26 15.07 -111.62
C THR A 1009 -10.35 15.89 -112.53
N GLU A 1010 -9.39 15.23 -113.19
CA GLU A 1010 -8.42 15.88 -114.09
C GLU A 1010 -9.06 16.70 -115.24
N SER A 1011 -8.55 17.91 -115.46
CA SER A 1011 -8.79 18.69 -116.68
C SER A 1011 -7.69 18.49 -117.72
N ALA A 1012 -7.96 17.66 -118.73
CA ALA A 1012 -7.01 17.32 -119.80
C ALA A 1012 -6.87 18.44 -120.87
N PRO A 1013 -5.82 18.40 -121.74
CA PRO A 1013 -4.41 18.18 -121.42
C PRO A 1013 -3.42 19.05 -122.25
N THR A 1014 -2.15 19.14 -121.82
CA THR A 1014 -0.98 19.37 -122.71
C THR A 1014 0.18 18.50 -122.23
N ASP A 1015 0.35 17.28 -122.74
CA ASP A 1015 1.12 17.00 -123.96
C ASP A 1015 2.50 17.69 -123.98
N TYR A 1016 3.54 16.98 -123.53
CA TYR A 1016 4.45 16.35 -124.50
C TYR A 1016 5.14 15.11 -123.95
N THR A 1017 4.77 13.95 -124.49
CA THR A 1017 5.51 12.70 -124.29
C THR A 1017 6.90 12.75 -124.95
N LEU A 1018 7.94 12.19 -124.32
CA LEU A 1018 8.98 11.47 -125.07
C LEU A 1018 9.87 10.52 -124.24
N THR A 1019 9.94 9.26 -124.71
CA THR A 1019 10.99 8.24 -124.51
C THR A 1019 11.37 7.84 -123.07
N ILE A 1020 11.11 6.61 -122.63
CA ILE A 1020 11.62 5.31 -123.14
C ILE A 1020 13.14 5.14 -122.98
N ILE A 1021 13.51 4.34 -121.98
CA ILE A 1021 14.58 3.33 -121.96
C ILE A 1021 15.91 3.71 -122.65
N LEU A 1022 16.93 4.07 -121.87
CA LEU A 1022 18.31 3.60 -122.11
C LEU A 1022 19.22 3.72 -120.86
N GLY A 1023 20.00 2.68 -120.56
CA GLY A 1023 21.01 2.68 -119.48
C GLY A 1023 20.42 2.48 -118.08
N LEU A 1024 20.90 1.56 -117.22
CA LEU A 1024 22.17 0.82 -117.21
C LEU A 1024 23.40 1.71 -117.42
N ILE A 1025 23.75 2.52 -116.40
CA ILE A 1025 25.15 2.82 -116.07
C ILE A 1025 25.26 3.37 -114.63
N ILE A 1026 25.90 2.57 -113.77
CA ILE A 1026 26.99 2.93 -112.84
C ILE A 1026 26.77 4.25 -112.05
N VAL A 1027 26.53 4.21 -110.74
CA VAL A 1027 27.56 3.93 -109.70
C VAL A 1027 28.85 4.77 -109.92
N ALA A 1028 28.68 6.06 -110.23
CA ALA A 1028 29.78 6.99 -110.44
C ALA A 1028 29.63 8.24 -109.57
N ILE A 1029 30.39 8.27 -108.46
CA ILE A 1029 30.94 9.49 -107.84
C ILE A 1029 29.85 10.49 -107.39
N ALA A 1030 29.20 10.32 -106.22
CA ALA A 1030 29.76 10.49 -104.87
C ALA A 1030 30.22 11.94 -104.57
N VAL A 1031 30.88 12.15 -103.43
CA VAL A 1031 31.52 13.40 -102.98
C VAL A 1031 30.54 14.50 -102.50
N SER A 1032 30.59 15.00 -101.26
CA SER A 1032 31.17 14.51 -99.98
C SER A 1032 30.88 15.52 -98.85
N ALA A 1033 30.81 15.03 -97.60
CA ALA A 1033 31.07 15.82 -96.37
C ALA A 1033 30.05 16.97 -96.08
N ALA A 1034 30.02 17.65 -94.93
CA ALA A 1034 30.80 17.60 -93.68
C ALA A 1034 30.01 18.36 -92.56
N ILE A 1035 30.26 18.29 -91.25
CA ILE A 1035 31.00 17.34 -90.39
C ILE A 1035 30.55 17.60 -88.92
N ILE A 1036 30.33 16.53 -88.15
CA ILE A 1036 30.60 16.28 -86.70
C ILE A 1036 30.78 17.48 -85.74
N ILE A 1037 30.12 17.43 -84.55
CA ILE A 1037 30.66 17.53 -83.16
C ILE A 1037 29.49 17.84 -82.19
N HIS A 1038 29.02 16.94 -81.31
CA HIS A 1038 29.59 16.50 -80.00
C HIS A 1038 29.87 17.66 -79.01
N GLY A 1039 29.66 17.55 -77.69
CA GLY A 1039 29.05 16.49 -76.90
C GLY A 1039 29.49 16.54 -75.43
N LEU A 1040 28.51 16.49 -74.51
CA LEU A 1040 28.62 16.03 -73.11
C LEU A 1040 29.35 16.87 -72.02
N LEU A 1041 28.56 17.14 -70.95
CA LEU A 1041 28.84 16.91 -69.50
C LEU A 1041 29.41 17.99 -68.55
N VAL A 1042 28.77 18.02 -67.36
CA VAL A 1042 29.32 18.14 -65.98
C VAL A 1042 29.21 19.48 -65.18
N ARG A 1043 28.12 19.57 -64.38
CA ARG A 1043 28.08 19.81 -62.88
C ARG A 1043 28.34 21.25 -62.31
N PRO A 1044 28.08 21.51 -60.99
CA PRO A 1044 27.12 20.88 -60.01
C PRO A 1044 26.43 21.83 -58.97
N LYS A 1045 25.49 21.25 -58.19
CA LYS A 1045 25.28 21.41 -56.71
C LYS A 1045 24.61 22.67 -56.07
N SER A 1046 23.41 22.43 -55.50
CA SER A 1046 23.10 22.34 -54.04
C SER A 1046 22.70 23.53 -53.14
N VAL A 1047 21.64 23.27 -52.35
CA VAL A 1047 21.55 23.33 -50.85
C VAL A 1047 20.74 24.45 -50.12
N LYS A 1048 19.71 23.98 -49.38
CA LYS A 1048 19.05 24.45 -48.13
C LYS A 1048 18.51 25.89 -47.97
N GLY A 1049 17.37 25.98 -47.27
CA GLY A 1049 17.14 27.06 -46.30
C GLY A 1049 15.72 27.17 -45.71
N ASN A 1050 15.44 26.41 -44.63
CA ASN A 1050 14.26 26.45 -43.75
C ASN A 1050 13.42 27.76 -43.71
N LYS A 1051 12.11 27.58 -43.54
CA LYS A 1051 11.53 27.88 -42.22
C LYS A 1051 10.48 26.87 -41.81
#